data_AF-A0A3B1CGE8-F1
#
_entry.id   AF-A0A3B1CGE8-F1
#
_cell.length_a   1.000
_cell.length_b   1.000
_cell.length_c   1.000
_cell.angle_alpha   90.00
_cell.angle_beta   90.00
_cell.angle_gamma   90.00
#
_symmetry.space_group_name_H-M   'P 1'
#
loop_
_entity.id
_entity.type
_entity.pdbx_description
1 polymer ?
#
loop_
_entity_poly.entity_id
_entity_poly.type
_entity_poly.pdbx_seq_one_letter_code
_entity_poly.pdbx_strand_id
1 'polypeptide(L)'
;MRFMRILTALSVFLLLLTPSIALSAEITLWLMAGECLPERAYSGKDFADFAARYPYANIDIGQDQERSMLVLMENRGILQSIEEFRQGFLRGRMLDSRGGDLIIRVLFIGWHKNPFGRILDNAVKEGVDVVQIGSTWTAALAQSGVLKEITEVVKPLEGEYMNSALQGSRILGEGGYYAIPWDLDIRTWFYNRELFEKAGIRAESLSTLDDMEAACEKFKANVNEKGVWFVGIPTSGDDYSTLHSAMTWIWGWGGNIVNGNGVSGIGNERAIEGMSRYVGLAVKGCAPLKGGDGKALRLVDIETDFLRGKYAMIFIGPWILDAVAGAERPDRFVNAGSMSGPAVSFGNIFTGGSQLALINSRRSPMEEEVSKELLRFLSFRGNSGVGLSPRIENFEALLKNPKLRTYPLTLIRQEFRSYPSIPEWGEIEAIMVRHVANVFKRVGEGEGRRDVITAEFGVARQEIARSMGRERLPQRGVIAVVVFIGGILFLLAWLFLKRRPSRMEVVDAVRKFHRIKDVLHRAKVWKGCMKDDEEVSRFRGLLSGHLETALEESRRLKTAGPDEMTRILDSGKAVITGYQERVGRESPTREEYEAVLIDYFENKIRPLIDEMSRVLKAKYYVDCERLEAIIRELRRSHDFEYDFPAGMKKSDTMVVSPEDLRSCLGNLLQNAQDVVRETDDPQIRVSISVSEEFICIAVKDNGRGFRSGGMGRGHGLGDVERSSGRWGGELGIAEGDDGKGTIMTLKIRRF
;
A
#
# COMPACT_ATOMS: atom_id res chain seq x y z
N MET A 1 -4.63 -63.75 -39.87
CA MET A 1 -5.18 -62.74 -40.82
C MET A 1 -6.72 -62.63 -40.85
N ARG A 2 -7.50 -63.72 -40.77
CA ARG A 2 -8.99 -63.64 -40.74
C ARG A 2 -9.57 -63.02 -39.46
N PHE A 3 -8.96 -63.30 -38.30
CA PHE A 3 -9.43 -62.77 -37.00
C PHE A 3 -9.26 -61.25 -36.85
N MET A 4 -8.19 -60.70 -37.43
CA MET A 4 -7.89 -59.27 -37.39
C MET A 4 -8.84 -58.47 -38.29
N ARG A 5 -9.23 -59.01 -39.46
CA ARG A 5 -10.23 -58.38 -40.34
C ARG A 5 -11.64 -58.39 -39.76
N ILE A 6 -11.98 -59.39 -38.95
CA ILE A 6 -13.27 -59.44 -38.23
C ILE A 6 -13.29 -58.38 -37.11
N LEU A 7 -12.18 -58.20 -36.38
CA LEU A 7 -12.06 -57.14 -35.37
C LEU A 7 -12.09 -55.72 -35.96
N THR A 8 -11.47 -55.50 -37.12
CA THR A 8 -11.54 -54.19 -37.83
C THR A 8 -12.93 -53.95 -38.42
N ALA A 9 -13.59 -54.98 -38.96
CA ALA A 9 -14.96 -54.87 -39.43
C ALA A 9 -15.95 -54.66 -38.27
N LEU A 10 -15.77 -55.33 -37.12
CA LEU A 10 -16.61 -55.13 -35.94
C LEU A 10 -16.43 -53.74 -35.33
N SER A 11 -15.21 -53.18 -35.32
CA SER A 11 -14.98 -51.84 -34.78
C SER A 11 -15.52 -50.74 -35.70
N VAL A 12 -15.48 -50.93 -37.02
CA VAL A 12 -16.17 -50.05 -37.98
C VAL A 12 -17.70 -50.21 -37.89
N PHE A 13 -18.21 -51.41 -37.66
CA PHE A 13 -19.64 -51.68 -37.52
C PHE A 13 -20.20 -51.21 -36.15
N LEU A 14 -19.41 -51.26 -35.07
CA LEU A 14 -19.72 -50.65 -33.76
C LEU A 14 -19.63 -49.12 -33.78
N LEU A 15 -18.77 -48.53 -34.63
CA LEU A 15 -18.76 -47.09 -34.91
C LEU A 15 -19.97 -46.62 -35.75
N LEU A 16 -20.61 -47.53 -36.49
CA LEU A 16 -21.82 -47.28 -37.29
C LEU A 16 -23.13 -47.62 -36.53
N LEU A 17 -23.04 -48.28 -35.38
CA LEU A 17 -24.16 -48.71 -34.52
C LEU A 17 -24.22 -47.98 -33.17
N THR A 18 -23.46 -46.90 -32.98
CA THR A 18 -23.87 -45.93 -31.98
C THR A 18 -25.20 -45.34 -32.45
N PRO A 19 -26.26 -45.37 -31.63
CA PRO A 19 -27.46 -44.59 -31.95
C PRO A 19 -26.97 -43.17 -32.23
N SER A 20 -27.51 -42.53 -33.25
CA SER A 20 -27.29 -41.12 -33.54
C SER A 20 -27.56 -40.33 -32.26
N ILE A 21 -26.52 -40.14 -31.44
CA ILE A 21 -26.59 -39.32 -30.24
C ILE A 21 -26.90 -37.95 -30.84
N ALA A 22 -28.12 -37.47 -30.60
CA ALA A 22 -28.46 -36.09 -30.88
C ALA A 22 -27.33 -35.24 -30.29
N LEU A 23 -26.49 -34.67 -31.14
CA LEU A 23 -25.44 -33.74 -30.74
C LEU A 23 -26.17 -32.44 -30.42
N SER A 24 -26.79 -32.39 -29.24
CA SER A 24 -27.36 -31.19 -28.68
C SER A 24 -26.28 -30.47 -27.87
N ALA A 25 -25.99 -29.23 -28.21
CA ALA A 25 -25.13 -28.36 -27.40
C ALA A 25 -25.93 -27.13 -26.98
N GLU A 26 -25.73 -26.70 -25.73
CA GLU A 26 -26.28 -25.46 -25.21
C GLU A 26 -25.12 -24.55 -24.82
N ILE A 27 -25.08 -23.35 -25.39
CA ILE A 27 -24.04 -22.35 -25.14
C ILE A 27 -24.67 -21.15 -24.46
N THR A 28 -24.19 -20.81 -23.27
CA THR A 28 -24.58 -19.63 -22.51
C THR A 28 -23.57 -18.51 -22.72
N LEU A 29 -24.02 -17.42 -23.33
CA LEU A 29 -23.22 -16.23 -23.64
C LEU A 29 -23.69 -15.06 -22.76
N TRP A 30 -22.76 -14.43 -22.05
CA TRP A 30 -23.01 -13.19 -21.31
C TRP A 30 -22.42 -12.00 -22.05
N LEU A 31 -23.26 -11.04 -22.44
CA LEU A 31 -22.86 -9.81 -23.13
C LEU A 31 -23.21 -8.59 -22.27
N MET A 32 -22.55 -7.47 -22.52
CA MET A 32 -22.79 -6.23 -21.80
C MET A 32 -23.76 -5.33 -22.56
N ALA A 33 -24.59 -4.60 -21.83
CA ALA A 33 -25.51 -3.60 -22.39
C ALA A 33 -25.41 -2.27 -21.62
N GLY A 34 -25.54 -1.16 -22.36
CA GLY A 34 -25.61 0.20 -21.81
C GLY A 34 -26.99 0.57 -21.25
N GLU A 35 -27.09 1.77 -20.67
CA GLU A 35 -28.34 2.32 -20.09
C GLU A 35 -29.13 3.23 -21.04
N CYS A 36 -28.52 3.69 -22.14
CA CYS A 36 -29.04 4.82 -22.91
C CYS A 36 -29.46 4.46 -24.33
N LEU A 37 -30.61 4.99 -24.73
CA LEU A 37 -31.14 5.01 -26.09
C LEU A 37 -31.95 6.30 -26.31
N PRO A 38 -31.96 6.88 -27.52
CA PRO A 38 -32.93 7.90 -27.90
C PRO A 38 -34.24 7.28 -28.44
N GLU A 39 -35.36 7.94 -28.07
CA GLU A 39 -36.66 8.21 -28.76
C GLU A 39 -37.27 7.25 -29.82
N ARG A 40 -36.83 6.01 -30.01
CA ARG A 40 -37.56 5.06 -30.85
C ARG A 40 -38.73 4.44 -30.10
N ALA A 41 -39.95 4.78 -30.53
CA ALA A 41 -41.15 4.11 -30.08
C ALA A 41 -41.26 2.72 -30.74
N TYR A 42 -41.25 1.67 -29.93
CA TYR A 42 -41.61 0.31 -30.35
C TYR A 42 -43.03 0.01 -29.88
N SER A 43 -43.81 -0.68 -30.72
CA SER A 43 -45.17 -1.11 -30.38
C SER A 43 -45.15 -2.44 -29.62
N GLY A 44 -46.26 -2.77 -28.95
CA GLY A 44 -46.47 -4.09 -28.35
C GLY A 44 -46.25 -5.27 -29.31
N LYS A 45 -46.55 -5.05 -30.60
CA LYS A 45 -46.32 -6.04 -31.66
C LYS A 45 -44.83 -6.22 -31.95
N ASP A 46 -44.06 -5.14 -31.98
CA ASP A 46 -42.61 -5.21 -32.23
C ASP A 46 -41.90 -6.01 -31.13
N PHE A 47 -42.33 -5.87 -29.87
CA PHE A 47 -41.82 -6.68 -28.76
C PHE A 47 -42.16 -8.16 -28.92
N ALA A 48 -43.40 -8.50 -29.30
CA ALA A 48 -43.81 -9.89 -29.50
C ALA A 48 -43.06 -10.55 -30.68
N ASP A 49 -42.95 -9.85 -31.81
CA ASP A 49 -42.22 -10.31 -32.99
C ASP A 49 -40.73 -10.51 -32.68
N PHE A 50 -40.14 -9.61 -31.87
CA PHE A 50 -38.75 -9.72 -31.41
C PHE A 50 -38.55 -10.94 -30.50
N ALA A 51 -39.39 -11.12 -29.49
CA ALA A 51 -39.30 -12.25 -28.56
C ALA A 51 -39.48 -13.60 -29.28
N ALA A 52 -40.37 -13.66 -30.28
CA ALA A 52 -40.54 -14.85 -31.10
C ALA A 52 -39.31 -15.17 -31.96
N ARG A 53 -38.58 -14.15 -32.42
CA ARG A 53 -37.37 -14.31 -33.25
C ARG A 53 -36.15 -14.69 -32.42
N TYR A 54 -36.04 -14.21 -31.19
CA TYR A 54 -34.89 -14.43 -30.30
C TYR A 54 -35.33 -15.02 -28.94
N PRO A 55 -35.93 -16.22 -28.91
CA PRO A 55 -36.53 -16.78 -27.70
C PRO A 55 -35.53 -17.13 -26.60
N TYR A 56 -34.24 -17.13 -26.91
CA TYR A 56 -33.15 -17.44 -25.99
C TYR A 56 -32.32 -16.21 -25.59
N ALA A 57 -32.77 -15.00 -25.94
CA ALA A 57 -32.15 -13.75 -25.52
C ALA A 57 -32.89 -13.17 -24.30
N ASN A 58 -32.13 -12.74 -23.30
CA ASN A 58 -32.65 -12.12 -22.09
C ASN A 58 -31.72 -10.98 -21.64
N ILE A 59 -32.19 -10.15 -20.70
CA ILE A 59 -31.49 -8.96 -20.23
C ILE A 59 -31.69 -8.74 -18.73
N ASP A 60 -30.63 -8.34 -18.04
CA ASP A 60 -30.62 -7.93 -16.65
C ASP A 60 -29.76 -6.67 -16.45
N ILE A 61 -30.41 -5.52 -16.61
CA ILE A 61 -29.81 -4.18 -16.43
C ILE A 61 -30.41 -3.44 -15.23
N GLY A 62 -31.16 -4.10 -14.34
CA GLY A 62 -31.75 -3.44 -13.15
C GLY A 62 -32.77 -2.33 -13.45
N GLN A 63 -33.32 -2.28 -14.66
CA GLN A 63 -34.39 -1.37 -15.07
C GLN A 63 -35.73 -2.11 -15.12
N ASP A 64 -36.83 -1.37 -15.32
CA ASP A 64 -38.13 -1.99 -15.57
C ASP A 64 -38.13 -2.85 -16.85
N GLN A 65 -39.16 -3.68 -16.99
CA GLN A 65 -39.26 -4.66 -18.08
C GLN A 65 -39.34 -3.99 -19.45
N GLU A 66 -40.07 -2.88 -19.59
CA GLU A 66 -40.22 -2.17 -20.87
C GLU A 66 -38.88 -1.59 -21.31
N ARG A 67 -38.18 -0.91 -20.41
CA ARG A 67 -36.88 -0.30 -20.67
C ARG A 67 -35.81 -1.35 -20.97
N SER A 68 -35.84 -2.48 -20.27
CA SER A 68 -34.95 -3.61 -20.55
C SER A 68 -35.21 -4.20 -21.94
N MET A 69 -36.47 -4.35 -22.34
CA MET A 69 -36.81 -4.81 -23.70
C MET A 69 -36.35 -3.86 -24.79
N LEU A 70 -36.45 -2.54 -24.59
CA LEU A 70 -35.91 -1.55 -25.53
C LEU A 70 -34.41 -1.73 -25.76
N VAL A 71 -33.64 -1.86 -24.67
CA VAL A 71 -32.18 -2.10 -24.75
C VAL A 71 -31.87 -3.42 -25.46
N LEU A 72 -32.63 -4.47 -25.17
CA LEU A 72 -32.46 -5.77 -25.82
C LEU A 72 -32.73 -5.69 -27.34
N MET A 73 -33.75 -4.93 -27.76
CA MET A 73 -34.09 -4.73 -29.17
C MET A 73 -33.04 -3.93 -29.95
N GLU A 74 -32.32 -3.01 -29.31
CA GLU A 74 -31.22 -2.31 -29.97
C GLU A 74 -29.98 -3.18 -30.14
N ASN A 75 -29.86 -4.23 -29.33
CA ASN A 75 -28.84 -5.28 -29.51
C ASN A 75 -29.28 -6.37 -30.52
N ARG A 76 -30.32 -6.16 -31.33
CA ARG A 76 -30.75 -7.12 -32.36
C ARG A 76 -29.67 -7.48 -33.39
N GLY A 77 -28.76 -6.56 -33.69
CA GLY A 77 -27.69 -6.78 -34.67
C GLY A 77 -26.71 -7.87 -34.24
N ILE A 78 -26.32 -7.87 -32.96
CA ILE A 78 -25.46 -8.92 -32.41
C ILE A 78 -26.21 -10.25 -32.30
N LEU A 79 -27.49 -10.23 -31.91
CA LEU A 79 -28.34 -11.43 -31.87
C LEU A 79 -28.50 -12.06 -33.26
N GLN A 80 -28.68 -11.25 -34.30
CA GLN A 80 -28.70 -11.72 -35.68
C GLN A 80 -27.35 -12.37 -36.07
N SER A 81 -26.22 -11.76 -35.72
CA SER A 81 -24.90 -12.33 -36.00
C SER A 81 -24.69 -13.68 -35.31
N ILE A 82 -25.17 -13.83 -34.07
CA ILE A 82 -25.13 -15.10 -33.33
C ILE A 82 -26.00 -16.16 -34.02
N GLU A 83 -27.19 -15.80 -34.50
CA GLU A 83 -28.04 -16.73 -35.26
C GLU A 83 -27.39 -17.14 -36.60
N GLU A 84 -26.74 -16.21 -37.30
CA GLU A 84 -25.99 -16.50 -38.52
C GLU A 84 -24.83 -17.48 -38.25
N PHE A 85 -24.09 -17.28 -37.16
CA PHE A 85 -23.08 -18.23 -36.70
C PHE A 85 -23.69 -19.61 -36.44
N ARG A 86 -24.76 -19.67 -35.65
CA ARG A 86 -25.44 -20.91 -35.27
C ARG A 86 -25.84 -21.74 -36.48
N GLN A 87 -26.48 -21.09 -37.45
CA GLN A 87 -26.91 -21.70 -38.71
C GLN A 87 -25.73 -22.12 -39.58
N GLY A 88 -24.69 -21.28 -39.67
CA GLY A 88 -23.46 -21.58 -40.40
C GLY A 88 -22.72 -22.78 -39.83
N PHE A 89 -22.61 -22.86 -38.51
CA PHE A 89 -21.96 -23.94 -37.78
C PHE A 89 -22.69 -25.28 -38.02
N LEU A 90 -24.01 -25.31 -37.82
CA LEU A 90 -24.82 -26.51 -38.06
C LEU A 90 -24.73 -27.01 -39.50
N ARG A 91 -24.79 -26.10 -40.49
CA ARG A 91 -24.61 -26.44 -41.91
C ARG A 91 -23.22 -26.98 -42.21
N GLY A 92 -22.17 -26.32 -41.72
CA GLY A 92 -20.78 -26.74 -41.93
C GLY A 92 -20.47 -28.13 -41.37
N ARG A 93 -21.19 -28.54 -40.33
CA ARG A 93 -21.10 -29.87 -39.71
C ARG A 93 -22.13 -30.88 -40.24
N MET A 94 -22.98 -30.51 -41.20
CA MET A 94 -24.08 -31.33 -41.72
C MET A 94 -25.00 -31.86 -40.61
N LEU A 95 -25.20 -31.07 -39.55
CA LEU A 95 -26.03 -31.42 -38.39
C LEU A 95 -27.47 -30.92 -38.52
N ASP A 96 -27.69 -29.89 -39.34
CA ASP A 96 -28.98 -29.30 -39.67
C ASP A 96 -30.00 -30.30 -40.25
N SER A 97 -29.51 -31.29 -40.98
CA SER A 97 -30.27 -32.31 -41.71
C SER A 97 -30.26 -33.67 -41.00
N ARG A 98 -29.43 -33.83 -39.96
CA ARG A 98 -29.22 -35.10 -39.22
C ARG A 98 -29.73 -35.05 -37.77
N GLY A 99 -30.39 -33.97 -37.35
CA GLY A 99 -31.02 -33.86 -36.04
C GLY A 99 -30.11 -33.39 -34.90
N GLY A 100 -29.03 -32.64 -35.19
CA GLY A 100 -28.27 -31.92 -34.16
C GLY A 100 -28.98 -30.63 -33.76
N ASP A 101 -28.95 -30.28 -32.48
CA ASP A 101 -29.51 -29.02 -31.97
C ASP A 101 -28.39 -28.16 -31.36
N LEU A 102 -28.41 -26.86 -31.65
CA LEU A 102 -27.50 -25.90 -31.04
C LEU A 102 -28.33 -24.74 -30.56
N ILE A 103 -28.40 -24.58 -29.24
CA ILE A 103 -29.05 -23.46 -28.57
C ILE A 103 -27.96 -22.51 -28.08
N ILE A 104 -28.06 -21.23 -28.43
CA ILE A 104 -27.20 -20.18 -27.88
C ILE A 104 -28.09 -19.26 -27.04
N ARG A 105 -27.97 -19.37 -25.71
CA ARG A 105 -28.63 -18.48 -24.76
C ARG A 105 -27.80 -17.23 -24.57
N VAL A 106 -28.39 -16.07 -24.76
CA VAL A 106 -27.70 -14.79 -24.61
C VAL A 106 -28.32 -14.03 -23.44
N LEU A 107 -27.49 -13.68 -22.46
CA LEU A 107 -27.88 -12.80 -21.36
C LEU A 107 -27.11 -11.49 -21.48
N PHE A 108 -27.82 -10.39 -21.68
CA PHE A 108 -27.26 -9.05 -21.56
C PHE A 108 -27.24 -8.62 -20.09
N ILE A 109 -26.11 -8.12 -19.59
CA ILE A 109 -25.96 -7.58 -18.24
C ILE A 109 -25.53 -6.12 -18.28
N GLY A 110 -26.01 -5.32 -17.33
CA GLY A 110 -25.75 -3.87 -17.30
C GLY A 110 -24.34 -3.52 -16.82
N TRP A 111 -23.65 -2.62 -17.53
CA TRP A 111 -22.33 -2.10 -17.12
C TRP A 111 -22.30 -1.48 -15.72
N HIS A 112 -23.44 -0.93 -15.28
CA HIS A 112 -23.61 -0.24 -14.01
C HIS A 112 -24.05 -1.16 -12.86
N LYS A 113 -24.29 -2.46 -13.11
CA LYS A 113 -24.84 -3.41 -12.13
C LYS A 113 -23.75 -4.34 -11.57
N ASN A 114 -22.58 -3.80 -11.26
CA ASN A 114 -21.40 -4.56 -10.81
C ASN A 114 -21.14 -5.84 -11.65
N PRO A 115 -21.01 -5.72 -12.98
CA PRO A 115 -20.84 -6.86 -13.88
C PRO A 115 -19.59 -7.69 -13.56
N PHE A 116 -18.49 -7.05 -13.15
CA PHE A 116 -17.26 -7.74 -12.75
C PHE A 116 -17.50 -8.72 -11.61
N GLY A 117 -18.13 -8.27 -10.51
CA GLY A 117 -18.45 -9.13 -9.37
C GLY A 117 -19.38 -10.27 -9.74
N ARG A 118 -20.41 -10.00 -10.56
CA ARG A 118 -21.30 -11.06 -11.07
C ARG A 118 -20.53 -12.14 -11.84
N ILE A 119 -19.61 -11.75 -12.72
CA ILE A 119 -18.81 -12.70 -13.50
C ILE A 119 -17.91 -13.51 -12.57
N LEU A 120 -17.19 -12.84 -11.67
CA LEU A 120 -16.29 -13.47 -10.72
C LEU A 120 -17.02 -14.50 -9.84
N ASP A 121 -18.20 -14.16 -9.32
CA ASP A 121 -18.91 -14.96 -8.33
C ASP A 121 -19.79 -16.05 -8.94
N ASN A 122 -20.36 -15.82 -10.13
CA ASN A 122 -21.46 -16.64 -10.65
C ASN A 122 -21.20 -17.29 -12.01
N ALA A 123 -20.32 -16.76 -12.87
CA ALA A 123 -20.23 -17.25 -14.26
C ALA A 123 -19.90 -18.74 -14.35
N VAL A 124 -18.98 -19.24 -13.50
CA VAL A 124 -18.65 -20.67 -13.43
C VAL A 124 -19.82 -21.49 -12.89
N LYS A 125 -20.54 -20.97 -11.88
CA LYS A 125 -21.67 -21.66 -11.22
C LYS A 125 -22.89 -21.77 -12.13
N GLU A 126 -23.15 -20.73 -12.93
CA GLU A 126 -24.24 -20.65 -13.89
C GLU A 126 -23.91 -21.34 -15.22
N GLY A 127 -22.73 -21.96 -15.34
CA GLY A 127 -22.35 -22.70 -16.55
C GLY A 127 -22.15 -21.81 -17.77
N VAL A 128 -21.78 -20.55 -17.58
CA VAL A 128 -21.51 -19.62 -18.69
C VAL A 128 -20.40 -20.18 -19.56
N ASP A 129 -20.56 -20.07 -20.88
CA ASP A 129 -19.61 -20.54 -21.89
C ASP A 129 -18.63 -19.45 -22.30
N VAL A 130 -19.22 -18.36 -22.81
CA VAL A 130 -18.51 -17.21 -23.35
C VAL A 130 -18.99 -15.96 -22.61
N VAL A 131 -18.08 -15.04 -22.30
CA VAL A 131 -18.41 -13.80 -21.62
C VAL A 131 -17.70 -12.62 -22.26
N GLN A 132 -18.43 -11.50 -22.41
CA GLN A 132 -17.83 -10.20 -22.66
C GLN A 132 -17.26 -9.64 -21.36
N ILE A 133 -16.02 -9.17 -21.39
CA ILE A 133 -15.36 -8.53 -20.26
C ILE A 133 -14.70 -7.22 -20.70
N GLY A 134 -14.58 -6.26 -19.79
CA GLY A 134 -13.72 -5.10 -20.02
C GLY A 134 -12.25 -5.54 -20.17
N SER A 135 -11.50 -4.86 -21.02
CA SER A 135 -10.07 -5.14 -21.24
C SER A 135 -9.23 -5.07 -19.96
N THR A 136 -9.70 -4.34 -18.95
CA THR A 136 -9.05 -4.15 -17.65
C THR A 136 -9.31 -5.29 -16.66
N TRP A 137 -10.21 -6.24 -16.99
CA TRP A 137 -10.65 -7.30 -16.08
C TRP A 137 -9.97 -8.65 -16.35
N THR A 138 -9.41 -8.82 -17.55
CA THR A 138 -8.84 -10.09 -18.02
C THR A 138 -7.84 -10.67 -17.03
N ALA A 139 -6.89 -9.87 -16.55
CA ALA A 139 -5.85 -10.36 -15.65
C ALA A 139 -6.43 -10.83 -14.30
N ALA A 140 -7.38 -10.09 -13.73
CA ALA A 140 -7.99 -10.42 -12.45
C ALA A 140 -8.82 -11.72 -12.53
N LEU A 141 -9.64 -11.85 -13.58
CA LEU A 141 -10.49 -13.02 -13.79
C LEU A 141 -9.66 -14.26 -14.17
N ALA A 142 -8.59 -14.10 -14.95
CA ALA A 142 -7.64 -15.16 -15.27
C ALA A 142 -6.91 -15.65 -14.02
N GLN A 143 -6.36 -14.73 -13.21
CA GLN A 143 -5.67 -15.06 -11.96
C GLN A 143 -6.57 -15.77 -10.94
N SER A 144 -7.88 -15.46 -10.96
CA SER A 144 -8.89 -16.08 -10.11
C SER A 144 -9.34 -17.46 -10.61
N GLY A 145 -8.84 -17.92 -11.77
CA GLY A 145 -9.21 -19.20 -12.37
C GLY A 145 -10.59 -19.24 -13.02
N VAL A 146 -11.25 -18.07 -13.15
CA VAL A 146 -12.58 -17.91 -13.76
C VAL A 146 -12.50 -18.01 -15.27
N LEU A 147 -11.40 -17.53 -15.87
CA LEU A 147 -11.18 -17.63 -17.32
C LEU A 147 -10.34 -18.86 -17.67
N LYS A 148 -10.66 -19.45 -18.81
CA LYS A 148 -9.85 -20.49 -19.44
C LYS A 148 -8.79 -19.84 -20.33
N GLU A 149 -7.58 -20.39 -20.32
CA GLU A 149 -6.54 -20.00 -21.28
C GLU A 149 -6.97 -20.40 -22.71
N ILE A 150 -6.85 -19.46 -23.64
CA ILE A 150 -7.25 -19.60 -25.06
C ILE A 150 -6.11 -19.22 -26.01
N THR A 151 -4.85 -19.40 -25.57
CA THR A 151 -3.66 -19.09 -26.36
C THR A 151 -3.69 -19.75 -27.75
N GLU A 152 -4.19 -20.98 -27.85
CA GLU A 152 -4.36 -21.71 -29.11
C GLU A 152 -5.38 -21.08 -30.07
N VAL A 153 -6.31 -20.28 -29.56
CA VAL A 153 -7.30 -19.53 -30.35
C VAL A 153 -6.70 -18.22 -30.84
N VAL A 154 -5.98 -17.51 -29.97
CA VAL A 154 -5.49 -16.14 -30.25
C VAL A 154 -4.16 -16.13 -31.00
N LYS A 155 -3.23 -17.04 -30.67
CA LYS A 155 -1.87 -17.04 -31.23
C LYS A 155 -1.83 -17.07 -32.76
N PRO A 156 -2.66 -17.85 -33.47
CA PRO A 156 -2.68 -17.84 -34.93
C PRO A 156 -3.16 -16.52 -35.55
N LEU A 157 -3.91 -15.71 -34.79
CA LEU A 157 -4.55 -14.49 -35.26
C LEU A 157 -3.86 -13.22 -34.73
N GLU A 158 -2.83 -13.34 -33.88
CA GLU A 158 -2.27 -12.20 -33.13
C GLU A 158 -1.77 -11.06 -34.05
N GLY A 159 -1.24 -11.39 -35.23
CA GLY A 159 -0.77 -10.39 -36.20
C GLY A 159 -1.88 -9.56 -36.85
N GLU A 160 -3.15 -9.96 -36.68
CA GLU A 160 -4.31 -9.29 -37.26
C GLU A 160 -4.92 -8.24 -36.32
N TYR A 161 -4.53 -8.23 -35.05
CA TYR A 161 -5.07 -7.34 -34.02
C TYR A 161 -4.07 -6.23 -33.66
N MET A 162 -4.62 -5.09 -33.24
CA MET A 162 -3.80 -4.00 -32.70
C MET A 162 -3.12 -4.42 -31.40
N ASN A 163 -1.84 -4.08 -31.25
CA ASN A 163 -1.04 -4.44 -30.06
C ASN A 163 -1.67 -3.96 -28.74
N SER A 164 -2.24 -2.75 -28.72
CA SER A 164 -2.92 -2.20 -27.54
C SER A 164 -4.16 -3.00 -27.16
N ALA A 165 -4.89 -3.53 -28.14
CA ALA A 165 -6.06 -4.38 -27.92
C ALA A 165 -5.64 -5.74 -27.33
N LEU A 166 -4.56 -6.34 -27.86
CA LEU A 166 -3.99 -7.61 -27.37
C LEU A 166 -3.38 -7.51 -25.97
N GLN A 167 -2.91 -6.33 -25.55
CA GLN A 167 -2.35 -6.14 -24.22
C GLN A 167 -3.38 -6.44 -23.12
N GLY A 168 -4.64 -6.07 -23.34
CA GLY A 168 -5.75 -6.36 -22.42
C GLY A 168 -6.25 -7.80 -22.48
N SER A 169 -5.65 -8.66 -23.31
CA SER A 169 -6.05 -10.06 -23.51
C SER A 169 -5.26 -11.06 -22.64
N ARG A 170 -4.26 -10.59 -21.88
CA ARG A 170 -3.33 -11.42 -21.11
C ARG A 170 -2.95 -10.79 -19.78
N ILE A 171 -2.36 -11.58 -18.89
CA ILE A 171 -1.70 -11.06 -17.69
C ILE A 171 -0.36 -10.45 -18.11
N LEU A 172 -0.08 -9.23 -17.64
CA LEU A 172 1.16 -8.53 -17.93
C LEU A 172 2.36 -9.34 -17.42
N GLY A 173 3.32 -9.61 -18.31
CA GLY A 173 4.51 -10.42 -17.99
C GLY A 173 4.32 -11.92 -18.23
N GLU A 174 3.11 -12.38 -18.55
CA GLU A 174 2.83 -13.77 -18.91
C GLU A 174 2.67 -13.95 -20.43
N GLY A 175 2.88 -15.18 -20.91
CA GLY A 175 2.81 -15.54 -22.33
C GLY A 175 1.44 -15.99 -22.83
N GLY A 176 0.52 -16.36 -21.93
CA GLY A 176 -0.79 -16.92 -22.28
C GLY A 176 -1.86 -15.85 -22.52
N TYR A 177 -2.81 -16.13 -23.42
CA TYR A 177 -3.99 -15.31 -23.66
C TYR A 177 -5.21 -15.91 -22.96
N TYR A 178 -6.00 -15.08 -22.29
CA TYR A 178 -7.21 -15.49 -21.57
C TYR A 178 -8.49 -14.86 -22.13
N ALA A 179 -8.34 -13.95 -23.09
CA ALA A 179 -9.44 -13.33 -23.82
C ALA A 179 -8.99 -12.99 -25.24
N ILE A 180 -9.93 -12.71 -26.13
CA ILE A 180 -9.68 -12.25 -27.51
C ILE A 180 -10.28 -10.85 -27.68
N PRO A 181 -9.59 -9.89 -28.32
CA PRO A 181 -10.14 -8.56 -28.51
C PRO A 181 -11.43 -8.59 -29.31
N TRP A 182 -12.45 -7.89 -28.84
CA TRP A 182 -13.73 -7.82 -29.52
C TRP A 182 -14.07 -6.40 -29.97
N ASP A 183 -13.94 -5.43 -29.06
CA ASP A 183 -14.20 -4.02 -29.34
C ASP A 183 -13.10 -3.14 -28.75
N LEU A 184 -12.70 -2.13 -29.50
CA LEU A 184 -11.75 -1.11 -29.07
C LEU A 184 -12.50 0.15 -28.62
N ASP A 185 -12.33 0.53 -27.35
CA ASP A 185 -12.75 1.85 -26.84
C ASP A 185 -11.56 2.81 -26.99
N ILE A 186 -11.68 3.77 -27.89
CA ILE A 186 -10.77 4.91 -27.98
C ILE A 186 -11.53 6.20 -27.67
N ARG A 187 -11.03 6.95 -26.70
CA ARG A 187 -11.69 8.19 -26.30
C ARG A 187 -11.06 9.39 -27.01
N THR A 188 -11.92 10.21 -27.61
CA THR A 188 -11.55 11.43 -28.33
C THR A 188 -12.43 12.60 -27.92
N TRP A 189 -12.03 13.80 -28.28
CA TRP A 189 -12.81 15.01 -28.04
C TRP A 189 -13.82 15.24 -29.16
N PHE A 190 -15.09 15.32 -28.80
CA PHE A 190 -16.15 15.80 -29.70
C PHE A 190 -16.50 17.23 -29.34
N TYR A 191 -16.81 18.05 -30.34
CA TYR A 191 -17.23 19.43 -30.14
C TYR A 191 -18.52 19.78 -30.88
N ASN A 192 -19.18 20.81 -30.36
CA ASN A 192 -20.38 21.41 -30.91
C ASN A 192 -19.98 22.63 -31.76
N ARG A 193 -20.13 22.53 -33.08
CA ARG A 193 -19.66 23.53 -34.04
C ARG A 193 -20.25 24.92 -33.78
N GLU A 194 -21.54 25.00 -33.48
CA GLU A 194 -22.23 26.28 -33.25
C GLU A 194 -21.72 26.98 -31.98
N LEU A 195 -21.45 26.21 -30.92
CA LEU A 195 -20.89 26.77 -29.68
C LEU A 195 -19.44 27.22 -29.88
N PHE A 196 -18.68 26.51 -30.72
CA PHE A 196 -17.33 26.90 -31.12
C PHE A 196 -17.33 28.18 -31.95
N GLU A 197 -18.17 28.27 -32.97
CA GLU A 197 -18.34 29.45 -33.80
C GLU A 197 -18.76 30.65 -32.95
N LYS A 198 -19.73 30.48 -32.06
CA LYS A 198 -20.18 31.52 -31.12
C LYS A 198 -19.06 32.00 -30.20
N ALA A 199 -18.23 31.08 -29.72
CA ALA A 199 -17.07 31.40 -28.90
C ALA A 199 -15.88 31.97 -29.72
N GLY A 200 -15.95 31.91 -31.06
CA GLY A 200 -14.84 32.23 -31.95
C GLY A 200 -13.68 31.22 -31.88
N ILE A 201 -13.91 29.99 -31.45
CA ILE A 201 -12.90 28.92 -31.32
C ILE A 201 -12.80 28.16 -32.64
N ARG A 202 -11.58 27.93 -33.11
CA ARG A 202 -11.30 27.05 -34.26
C ARG A 202 -10.83 25.70 -33.72
N ALA A 203 -11.48 24.61 -34.12
CA ALA A 203 -11.13 23.29 -33.58
C ALA A 203 -9.70 22.88 -33.97
N GLU A 204 -9.22 23.34 -35.12
CA GLU A 204 -7.87 23.07 -35.63
C GLU A 204 -6.77 23.70 -34.77
N SER A 205 -7.10 24.69 -33.92
CA SER A 205 -6.14 25.27 -32.98
C SER A 205 -6.03 24.47 -31.67
N LEU A 206 -6.80 23.40 -31.48
CA LEU A 206 -6.78 22.58 -30.26
C LEU A 206 -5.89 21.36 -30.43
N SER A 207 -4.58 21.57 -30.46
CA SER A 207 -3.62 20.47 -30.60
C SER A 207 -3.16 19.92 -29.24
N THR A 208 -3.16 20.77 -28.21
CA THR A 208 -2.64 20.47 -26.87
C THR A 208 -3.70 20.70 -25.78
N LEU A 209 -3.50 20.07 -24.62
CA LEU A 209 -4.34 20.33 -23.43
C LEU A 209 -4.19 21.77 -22.92
N ASP A 210 -3.08 22.45 -23.19
CA ASP A 210 -2.92 23.88 -22.91
C ASP A 210 -3.80 24.76 -23.84
N ASP A 211 -3.91 24.39 -25.12
CA ASP A 211 -4.82 25.07 -26.07
C ASP A 211 -6.27 24.96 -25.61
N MET A 212 -6.65 23.80 -25.04
CA MET A 212 -7.98 23.58 -24.48
C MET A 212 -8.29 24.51 -23.31
N GLU A 213 -7.33 24.75 -22.42
CA GLU A 213 -7.50 25.71 -21.32
C GLU A 213 -7.62 27.15 -21.83
N ALA A 214 -6.85 27.54 -22.84
CA ALA A 214 -6.98 28.84 -23.48
C ALA A 214 -8.34 29.01 -24.18
N ALA A 215 -8.82 27.95 -24.84
CA ALA A 215 -10.13 27.93 -25.48
C ALA A 215 -11.27 28.00 -24.47
N CYS A 216 -11.12 27.42 -23.26
CA CYS A 216 -12.09 27.65 -22.20
C CYS A 216 -12.23 29.14 -21.86
N GLU A 217 -11.12 29.86 -21.64
CA GLU A 217 -11.21 31.27 -21.27
C GLU A 217 -11.88 32.09 -22.39
N LYS A 218 -11.58 31.76 -23.65
CA LYS A 218 -12.26 32.35 -24.81
C LYS A 218 -13.75 32.02 -24.83
N PHE A 219 -14.13 30.78 -24.54
CA PHE A 219 -15.52 30.35 -24.45
C PHE A 219 -16.28 31.17 -23.41
N LYS A 220 -15.75 31.26 -22.18
CA LYS A 220 -16.37 32.02 -21.10
C LYS A 220 -16.53 33.50 -21.42
N ALA A 221 -15.58 34.09 -22.14
CA ALA A 221 -15.65 35.50 -22.52
C ALA A 221 -16.78 35.78 -23.53
N ASN A 222 -17.10 34.79 -24.40
CA ASN A 222 -17.97 34.99 -25.56
C ASN A 222 -19.33 34.28 -25.46
N VAL A 223 -19.49 33.31 -24.57
CA VAL A 223 -20.72 32.52 -24.37
C VAL A 223 -21.23 32.71 -22.95
N ASN A 224 -22.26 33.55 -22.80
CA ASN A 224 -22.89 33.89 -21.51
C ASN A 224 -24.26 33.20 -21.31
N GLU A 225 -24.43 32.01 -21.86
CA GLU A 225 -25.68 31.25 -21.74
C GLU A 225 -25.73 30.43 -20.45
N LYS A 226 -26.78 30.61 -19.65
CA LYS A 226 -26.96 29.86 -18.41
C LYS A 226 -27.14 28.37 -18.69
N GLY A 227 -26.40 27.53 -17.98
CA GLY A 227 -26.47 26.07 -18.12
C GLY A 227 -25.76 25.52 -19.34
N VAL A 228 -25.01 26.35 -20.06
CA VAL A 228 -24.15 25.96 -21.19
C VAL A 228 -22.69 26.09 -20.75
N TRP A 229 -21.91 25.03 -20.93
CA TRP A 229 -20.55 24.90 -20.42
C TRP A 229 -19.57 24.60 -21.54
N PHE A 230 -18.29 24.92 -21.33
CA PHE A 230 -17.25 24.62 -22.32
C PHE A 230 -17.05 23.11 -22.43
N VAL A 231 -16.89 22.41 -21.31
CA VAL A 231 -16.56 20.98 -21.31
C VAL A 231 -17.36 20.20 -20.28
N GLY A 232 -17.84 19.01 -20.67
CA GLY A 232 -18.41 18.03 -19.75
C GLY A 232 -17.34 17.16 -19.11
N ILE A 233 -17.31 17.12 -17.77
CA ILE A 233 -16.34 16.35 -16.98
C ILE A 233 -17.10 15.37 -16.09
N PRO A 234 -16.89 14.04 -16.24
CA PRO A 234 -17.44 13.08 -15.30
C PRO A 234 -16.81 13.27 -13.92
N THR A 235 -17.64 13.37 -12.89
CA THR A 235 -17.22 13.60 -11.49
C THR A 235 -17.73 12.52 -10.53
N SER A 236 -18.48 11.54 -11.02
CA SER A 236 -19.09 10.51 -10.18
C SER A 236 -18.12 9.41 -9.75
N GLY A 237 -18.24 8.96 -8.51
CA GLY A 237 -17.42 7.88 -7.93
C GLY A 237 -17.88 6.46 -8.28
N ASP A 238 -18.99 6.34 -9.01
CA ASP A 238 -19.56 5.07 -9.51
C ASP A 238 -19.45 4.94 -11.04
N ASP A 239 -18.73 5.85 -11.71
CA ASP A 239 -18.51 5.85 -13.16
C ASP A 239 -17.01 5.80 -13.47
N TYR A 240 -16.57 4.71 -14.10
CA TYR A 240 -15.17 4.51 -14.50
C TYR A 240 -14.65 5.60 -15.45
N SER A 241 -15.55 6.27 -16.18
CA SER A 241 -15.22 7.40 -17.06
C SER A 241 -14.62 8.59 -16.31
N THR A 242 -14.89 8.71 -15.00
CA THR A 242 -14.26 9.70 -14.13
C THR A 242 -12.74 9.50 -14.09
N LEU A 243 -12.29 8.25 -13.95
CA LEU A 243 -10.86 7.94 -13.99
C LEU A 243 -10.31 8.03 -15.42
N HIS A 244 -10.98 7.44 -16.41
CA HIS A 244 -10.48 7.42 -17.79
C HIS A 244 -10.25 8.83 -18.35
N SER A 245 -11.15 9.77 -18.06
CA SER A 245 -11.01 11.17 -18.49
C SER A 245 -9.87 11.89 -17.75
N ALA A 246 -9.73 11.65 -16.45
CA ALA A 246 -8.63 12.22 -15.65
C ALA A 246 -7.25 11.68 -16.10
N MET A 247 -7.19 10.41 -16.52
CA MET A 247 -5.94 9.77 -16.93
C MET A 247 -5.33 10.38 -18.18
N THR A 248 -6.13 10.87 -19.13
CA THR A 248 -5.62 11.66 -20.27
C THR A 248 -4.81 12.87 -19.78
N TRP A 249 -5.27 13.59 -18.75
CA TRP A 249 -4.53 14.73 -18.21
C TRP A 249 -3.30 14.31 -17.40
N ILE A 250 -3.43 13.28 -16.55
CA ILE A 250 -2.31 12.75 -15.77
C ILE A 250 -1.18 12.26 -16.70
N TRP A 251 -1.52 11.52 -17.76
CA TRP A 251 -0.57 11.08 -18.77
C TRP A 251 0.02 12.23 -19.57
N GLY A 252 -0.78 13.25 -19.91
CA GLY A 252 -0.32 14.43 -20.64
C GLY A 252 0.84 15.16 -19.94
N TRP A 253 0.85 15.16 -18.61
CA TRP A 253 1.95 15.71 -17.79
C TRP A 253 2.99 14.66 -17.37
N GLY A 254 2.87 13.42 -17.82
CA GLY A 254 3.83 12.34 -17.58
C GLY A 254 3.69 11.66 -16.22
N GLY A 255 2.53 11.81 -15.56
CA GLY A 255 2.14 11.04 -14.40
C GLY A 255 1.63 9.65 -14.78
N ASN A 256 1.57 8.74 -13.81
CA ASN A 256 1.01 7.40 -14.01
C ASN A 256 0.47 6.83 -12.69
N ILE A 257 -0.51 5.92 -12.74
CA ILE A 257 -1.03 5.27 -11.52
C ILE A 257 -0.08 4.19 -11.04
N VAL A 258 0.40 3.38 -11.99
CA VAL A 258 1.35 2.28 -11.76
C VAL A 258 2.51 2.46 -12.73
N ASN A 259 3.72 2.35 -12.22
CA ASN A 259 4.96 2.45 -12.98
C ASN A 259 5.27 1.11 -13.66
N GLY A 260 6.19 1.10 -14.63
CA GLY A 260 6.61 -0.12 -15.35
C GLY A 260 7.17 -1.27 -14.49
N ASN A 261 7.39 -1.05 -13.19
CA ASN A 261 7.84 -2.06 -12.22
C ASN A 261 6.71 -2.53 -11.28
N GLY A 262 5.43 -2.27 -11.59
CA GLY A 262 4.30 -2.64 -10.72
C GLY A 262 4.24 -1.84 -9.42
N VAL A 263 4.69 -0.59 -9.44
CA VAL A 263 4.78 0.29 -8.26
C VAL A 263 3.83 1.45 -8.41
N SER A 264 3.15 1.85 -7.33
CA SER A 264 2.26 3.02 -7.39
C SER A 264 3.06 4.28 -7.74
N GLY A 265 2.74 4.87 -8.89
CA GLY A 265 3.27 6.13 -9.40
C GLY A 265 2.43 7.35 -9.05
N ILE A 266 1.22 7.12 -8.55
CA ILE A 266 0.27 8.19 -8.26
C ILE A 266 0.77 9.08 -7.12
N GLY A 267 0.46 10.36 -7.17
CA GLY A 267 0.89 11.35 -6.18
C GLY A 267 2.30 11.91 -6.38
N ASN A 268 2.97 11.60 -7.50
CA ASN A 268 4.13 12.37 -7.93
C ASN A 268 3.71 13.77 -8.46
N GLU A 269 4.66 14.71 -8.55
CA GLU A 269 4.37 16.08 -8.99
C GLU A 269 3.71 16.15 -10.37
N ARG A 270 4.09 15.25 -11.28
CA ARG A 270 3.53 15.19 -12.64
C ARG A 270 2.04 14.78 -12.64
N ALA A 271 1.69 13.79 -11.84
CA ALA A 271 0.31 13.33 -11.68
C ALA A 271 -0.55 14.38 -10.95
N ILE A 272 0.01 15.01 -9.91
CA ILE A 272 -0.64 16.11 -9.20
C ILE A 272 -0.86 17.28 -10.16
N GLU A 273 0.12 17.61 -11.00
CA GLU A 273 0.00 18.70 -11.96
C GLU A 273 -1.05 18.42 -13.02
N GLY A 274 -0.99 17.27 -13.70
CA GLY A 274 -2.00 16.90 -14.70
C GLY A 274 -3.43 16.94 -14.13
N MET A 275 -3.62 16.39 -12.93
CA MET A 275 -4.91 16.44 -12.24
C MET A 275 -5.31 17.86 -11.84
N SER A 276 -4.35 18.70 -11.40
CA SER A 276 -4.59 20.09 -11.03
C SER A 276 -5.02 20.94 -12.22
N ARG A 277 -4.46 20.70 -13.42
CA ARG A 277 -4.89 21.36 -14.66
C ARG A 277 -6.30 20.92 -15.05
N TYR A 278 -6.59 19.61 -14.97
CA TYR A 278 -7.91 19.08 -15.28
C TYR A 278 -9.02 19.65 -14.39
N VAL A 279 -8.86 19.54 -13.07
CA VAL A 279 -9.80 20.12 -12.09
C VAL A 279 -9.84 21.64 -12.19
N GLY A 280 -8.74 22.25 -12.64
CA GLY A 280 -8.65 23.67 -12.90
C GLY A 280 -9.65 24.18 -13.92
N LEU A 281 -10.08 23.37 -14.89
CA LEU A 281 -11.17 23.73 -15.81
C LEU A 281 -12.47 24.00 -15.04
N ALA A 282 -12.83 23.13 -14.09
CA ALA A 282 -14.03 23.32 -13.28
C ALA A 282 -13.91 24.53 -12.34
N VAL A 283 -12.75 24.74 -11.71
CA VAL A 283 -12.49 25.91 -10.85
C VAL A 283 -12.56 27.23 -11.64
N LYS A 284 -12.13 27.23 -12.91
CA LYS A 284 -12.25 28.36 -13.82
C LYS A 284 -13.69 28.60 -14.31
N GLY A 285 -14.64 27.71 -13.99
CA GLY A 285 -16.02 27.78 -14.48
C GLY A 285 -16.21 27.26 -15.91
N CYS A 286 -15.26 26.49 -16.44
CA CYS A 286 -15.37 25.86 -17.77
C CYS A 286 -16.31 24.65 -17.78
N ALA A 287 -16.44 24.01 -16.62
CA ALA A 287 -17.18 22.77 -16.44
C ALA A 287 -17.96 22.83 -15.12
N PRO A 288 -19.17 22.26 -15.07
CA PRO A 288 -19.89 22.12 -13.82
C PRO A 288 -19.24 21.02 -12.96
N LEU A 289 -19.25 21.22 -11.64
CA LEU A 289 -18.82 20.18 -10.70
C LEU A 289 -19.94 19.18 -10.37
N LYS A 290 -21.20 19.61 -10.55
CA LYS A 290 -22.43 18.87 -10.25
C LYS A 290 -23.47 19.11 -11.35
N GLY A 291 -24.36 18.14 -11.56
CA GLY A 291 -25.50 18.26 -12.45
C GLY A 291 -26.56 19.25 -11.95
N GLY A 292 -27.55 19.55 -12.79
CA GLY A 292 -28.67 20.43 -12.45
C GLY A 292 -29.53 19.93 -11.29
N ASP A 293 -29.45 18.63 -10.98
CA ASP A 293 -30.07 17.97 -9.83
C ASP A 293 -29.19 17.99 -8.56
N GLY A 294 -28.00 18.61 -8.63
CA GLY A 294 -27.04 18.71 -7.53
C GLY A 294 -26.19 17.45 -7.32
N LYS A 295 -26.30 16.42 -8.17
CA LYS A 295 -25.50 15.19 -8.05
C LYS A 295 -24.20 15.26 -8.82
N ALA A 296 -23.29 14.31 -8.56
CA ALA A 296 -22.09 14.13 -9.36
C ALA A 296 -22.47 13.73 -10.80
N LEU A 297 -21.66 14.14 -11.77
CA LEU A 297 -21.94 13.94 -13.18
C LEU A 297 -21.42 12.58 -13.65
N ARG A 298 -22.29 11.81 -14.30
CA ARG A 298 -21.91 10.60 -15.05
C ARG A 298 -21.71 10.94 -16.52
N LEU A 299 -20.90 10.17 -17.23
CA LEU A 299 -20.64 10.37 -18.66
C LEU A 299 -21.93 10.28 -19.48
N VAL A 300 -22.85 9.39 -19.12
CA VAL A 300 -24.14 9.23 -19.80
C VAL A 300 -25.02 10.49 -19.74
N ASP A 301 -25.00 11.20 -18.61
CA ASP A 301 -25.72 12.45 -18.44
C ASP A 301 -25.07 13.56 -19.28
N ILE A 302 -23.73 13.60 -19.27
CA ILE A 302 -22.93 14.54 -20.06
C ILE A 302 -23.15 14.34 -21.55
N GLU A 303 -23.16 13.09 -22.02
CA GLU A 303 -23.45 12.71 -23.40
C GLU A 303 -24.83 13.22 -23.83
N THR A 304 -25.86 12.92 -23.03
CA THR A 304 -27.23 13.35 -23.28
C THR A 304 -27.33 14.88 -23.38
N ASP A 305 -26.69 15.59 -22.44
CA ASP A 305 -26.72 17.05 -22.38
C ASP A 305 -25.85 17.70 -23.47
N PHE A 306 -24.79 17.04 -23.95
CA PHE A 306 -23.99 17.47 -25.10
C PHE A 306 -24.82 17.46 -26.38
N LEU A 307 -25.57 16.38 -26.62
CA LEU A 307 -26.48 16.28 -27.77
C LEU A 307 -27.60 17.33 -27.71
N ARG A 308 -27.96 17.80 -26.51
CA ARG A 308 -28.88 18.93 -26.29
C ARG A 308 -28.20 20.31 -26.39
N GLY A 309 -26.91 20.36 -26.69
CA GLY A 309 -26.15 21.60 -26.85
C GLY A 309 -25.79 22.32 -25.55
N LYS A 310 -25.75 21.62 -24.40
CA LYS A 310 -25.32 22.20 -23.12
C LYS A 310 -23.82 22.15 -22.89
N TYR A 311 -23.07 21.39 -23.69
CA TYR A 311 -21.61 21.32 -23.62
C TYR A 311 -21.01 21.65 -24.98
N ALA A 312 -19.97 22.49 -25.00
CA ALA A 312 -19.23 22.78 -26.23
C ALA A 312 -18.29 21.64 -26.62
N MET A 313 -17.78 20.88 -25.64
CA MET A 313 -16.95 19.69 -25.86
C MET A 313 -17.21 18.58 -24.84
N ILE A 314 -16.99 17.34 -25.24
CA ILE A 314 -16.96 16.16 -24.35
C ILE A 314 -15.83 15.20 -24.76
N PHE A 315 -15.31 14.45 -23.78
CA PHE A 315 -14.37 13.35 -24.01
C PHE A 315 -15.12 12.02 -23.95
N ILE A 316 -15.24 11.34 -25.09
CA ILE A 316 -16.15 10.21 -25.23
C ILE A 316 -15.60 9.15 -26.20
N GLY A 317 -16.03 7.91 -25.99
CA GLY A 317 -15.69 6.78 -26.84
C GLY A 317 -16.53 6.72 -28.13
N PRO A 318 -16.29 5.72 -28.98
CA PRO A 318 -16.86 5.63 -30.33
C PRO A 318 -18.38 5.41 -30.38
N TRP A 319 -19.03 4.95 -29.31
CA TRP A 319 -20.48 4.78 -29.27
C TRP A 319 -21.27 6.08 -29.50
N ILE A 320 -20.66 7.25 -29.26
CA ILE A 320 -21.28 8.55 -29.54
C ILE A 320 -21.68 8.72 -31.01
N LEU A 321 -21.04 8.00 -31.93
CA LEU A 321 -21.28 8.11 -33.35
C LEU A 321 -22.72 7.72 -33.73
N ASP A 322 -23.27 6.71 -33.07
CA ASP A 322 -24.65 6.29 -33.29
C ASP A 322 -25.63 7.31 -32.69
N ALA A 323 -25.29 7.85 -31.51
CA ALA A 323 -26.08 8.89 -30.87
C ALA A 323 -26.11 10.19 -31.70
N VAL A 324 -24.97 10.61 -32.26
CA VAL A 324 -24.85 11.76 -33.17
C VAL A 324 -25.60 11.50 -34.48
N ALA A 325 -25.48 10.30 -35.04
CA ALA A 325 -26.19 9.93 -36.27
C ALA A 325 -27.72 9.92 -36.09
N GLY A 326 -28.20 9.65 -34.88
CA GLY A 326 -29.60 9.71 -34.50
C GLY A 326 -30.10 11.09 -34.06
N ALA A 327 -29.21 12.06 -33.89
CA ALA A 327 -29.58 13.42 -33.47
C ALA A 327 -30.28 14.20 -34.60
N GLU A 328 -31.09 15.21 -34.24
CA GLU A 328 -31.81 16.05 -35.19
C GLU A 328 -30.86 16.85 -36.11
N ARG A 329 -29.73 17.33 -35.56
CA ARG A 329 -28.66 18.03 -36.30
C ARG A 329 -27.30 17.31 -36.13
N PRO A 330 -27.04 16.21 -36.86
CA PRO A 330 -25.82 15.43 -36.72
C PRO A 330 -24.55 16.21 -37.07
N ASP A 331 -24.64 17.11 -38.07
CA ASP A 331 -23.52 17.89 -38.59
C ASP A 331 -23.00 18.96 -37.60
N ARG A 332 -23.75 19.19 -36.52
CA ARG A 332 -23.36 20.06 -35.40
C ARG A 332 -22.24 19.45 -34.55
N PHE A 333 -22.09 18.13 -34.55
CA PHE A 333 -21.18 17.41 -33.66
C PHE A 333 -20.03 16.81 -34.45
N VAL A 334 -18.81 17.24 -34.14
CA VAL A 334 -17.61 16.90 -34.91
C VAL A 334 -16.52 16.36 -33.99
N ASN A 335 -15.80 15.33 -34.43
CA ASN A 335 -14.64 14.79 -33.71
C ASN A 335 -13.42 15.71 -33.94
N ALA A 336 -12.87 16.26 -32.86
CA ALA A 336 -11.63 17.05 -32.84
C ALA A 336 -10.37 16.19 -32.65
N GLY A 337 -10.50 14.88 -32.42
CA GLY A 337 -9.40 13.96 -32.19
C GLY A 337 -8.88 14.01 -30.76
N SER A 338 -7.56 13.83 -30.61
CA SER A 338 -6.88 13.80 -29.31
C SER A 338 -5.97 15.01 -29.14
N MET A 339 -5.81 15.45 -27.90
CA MET A 339 -4.90 16.55 -27.57
C MET A 339 -3.66 16.01 -26.86
N SER A 340 -2.49 16.49 -27.27
CA SER A 340 -1.21 16.16 -26.64
C SER A 340 -1.02 16.90 -25.31
N GLY A 341 -0.09 16.42 -24.50
CA GLY A 341 0.34 17.10 -23.27
C GLY A 341 1.85 17.36 -23.31
N PRO A 342 2.39 18.17 -22.38
CA PRO A 342 3.82 18.53 -22.41
C PRO A 342 4.78 17.34 -22.33
N ALA A 343 4.37 16.22 -21.75
CA ALA A 343 5.17 14.99 -21.66
C ALA A 343 4.86 13.95 -22.76
N VAL A 344 3.86 14.22 -23.61
CA VAL A 344 3.38 13.29 -24.65
C VAL A 344 3.20 14.08 -25.94
N SER A 345 4.21 14.05 -26.81
CA SER A 345 4.26 14.89 -28.02
C SER A 345 3.18 14.58 -29.06
N PHE A 346 2.65 13.36 -29.08
CA PHE A 346 1.56 12.93 -29.96
C PHE A 346 0.69 11.86 -29.31
N GLY A 347 -0.60 11.81 -29.65
CA GLY A 347 -1.43 10.61 -29.44
C GLY A 347 -1.69 10.23 -27.99
N ASN A 348 -2.03 11.19 -27.12
CA ASN A 348 -2.43 10.92 -25.74
C ASN A 348 -3.88 10.37 -25.69
N ILE A 349 -4.02 9.10 -26.07
CA ILE A 349 -5.32 8.49 -26.36
C ILE A 349 -5.52 7.31 -25.45
N PHE A 350 -6.52 7.45 -24.58
CA PHE A 350 -7.00 6.34 -23.78
C PHE A 350 -7.51 5.23 -24.70
N THR A 351 -7.08 4.00 -24.40
CA THR A 351 -7.53 2.80 -25.09
C THR A 351 -7.90 1.72 -24.09
N GLY A 352 -9.13 1.24 -24.22
CA GLY A 352 -9.64 0.08 -23.51
C GLY A 352 -10.53 -0.72 -24.45
N GLY A 353 -11.71 -1.08 -23.97
CA GLY A 353 -12.74 -1.73 -24.76
C GLY A 353 -13.12 -3.07 -24.16
N SER A 354 -13.67 -3.93 -25.02
CA SER A 354 -14.20 -5.23 -24.62
C SER A 354 -13.41 -6.37 -25.23
N GLN A 355 -13.32 -7.44 -24.46
CA GLN A 355 -12.75 -8.71 -24.86
C GLN A 355 -13.85 -9.77 -24.74
N LEU A 356 -13.69 -10.87 -25.47
CA LEU A 356 -14.46 -12.07 -25.26
C LEU A 356 -13.58 -13.14 -24.62
N ALA A 357 -14.08 -13.82 -23.60
CA ALA A 357 -13.33 -14.84 -22.88
C ALA A 357 -14.15 -16.13 -22.73
N LEU A 358 -13.45 -17.27 -22.64
CA LEU A 358 -14.07 -18.52 -22.20
C LEU A 358 -14.05 -18.58 -20.67
N ILE A 359 -15.18 -18.88 -20.07
CA ILE A 359 -15.25 -19.19 -18.64
C ILE A 359 -14.64 -20.59 -18.41
N ASN A 360 -14.03 -20.83 -17.26
CA ASN A 360 -13.48 -22.13 -16.89
C ASN A 360 -14.55 -23.04 -16.26
N SER A 361 -15.62 -23.35 -17.00
CA SER A 361 -16.68 -24.29 -16.59
C SER A 361 -16.52 -25.65 -17.31
N ARG A 362 -17.23 -26.67 -16.81
CA ARG A 362 -17.24 -28.00 -17.42
C ARG A 362 -18.05 -27.98 -18.70
N ARG A 363 -17.49 -28.54 -19.79
CA ARG A 363 -18.11 -28.60 -21.10
C ARG A 363 -17.83 -29.92 -21.79
N SER A 364 -18.76 -30.36 -22.62
CA SER A 364 -18.55 -31.43 -23.60
C SER A 364 -17.56 -30.98 -24.68
N PRO A 365 -16.94 -31.92 -25.42
CA PRO A 365 -16.07 -31.58 -26.54
C PRO A 365 -16.76 -30.73 -27.62
N MET A 366 -18.07 -30.91 -27.82
CA MET A 366 -18.86 -30.14 -28.77
C MET A 366 -19.05 -28.69 -28.30
N GLU A 367 -19.43 -28.49 -27.03
CA GLU A 367 -19.60 -27.14 -26.46
C GLU A 367 -18.29 -26.37 -26.43
N GLU A 368 -17.17 -27.05 -26.14
CA GLU A 368 -15.83 -26.49 -26.21
C GLU A 368 -15.47 -26.01 -27.63
N GLU A 369 -15.76 -26.82 -28.64
CA GLU A 369 -15.51 -26.46 -30.05
C GLU A 369 -16.38 -25.28 -30.48
N VAL A 370 -17.69 -25.35 -30.24
CA VAL A 370 -18.64 -24.29 -30.58
C VAL A 370 -18.25 -22.98 -29.91
N SER A 371 -17.86 -23.01 -28.63
CA SER A 371 -17.46 -21.80 -27.90
C SER A 371 -16.23 -21.13 -28.50
N LYS A 372 -15.23 -21.93 -28.92
CA LYS A 372 -14.02 -21.42 -29.59
C LYS A 372 -14.30 -20.83 -30.96
N GLU A 373 -15.14 -21.50 -31.76
CA GLU A 373 -15.55 -20.97 -33.07
C GLU A 373 -16.43 -19.72 -32.93
N LEU A 374 -17.31 -19.67 -31.93
CA LEU A 374 -18.13 -18.50 -31.64
C LEU A 374 -17.26 -17.32 -31.24
N LEU A 375 -16.27 -17.52 -30.36
CA LEU A 375 -15.28 -16.50 -30.01
C LEU A 375 -14.59 -15.92 -31.24
N ARG A 376 -14.05 -16.78 -32.12
CA ARG A 376 -13.40 -16.33 -33.36
C ARG A 376 -14.37 -15.55 -34.23
N PHE A 377 -15.54 -16.12 -34.50
CA PHE A 377 -16.56 -15.52 -35.35
C PHE A 377 -16.97 -14.12 -34.87
N LEU A 378 -17.25 -13.96 -33.57
CA LEU A 378 -17.62 -12.68 -32.99
C LEU A 378 -16.45 -11.68 -33.01
N SER A 379 -15.23 -12.12 -32.67
CA SER A 379 -14.03 -11.25 -32.73
C SER A 379 -13.75 -10.74 -34.14
N PHE A 380 -14.03 -11.56 -35.16
CA PHE A 380 -13.82 -11.18 -36.57
C PHE A 380 -14.82 -10.13 -37.06
N ARG A 381 -16.08 -10.25 -36.65
CA ARG A 381 -17.14 -9.32 -37.04
C ARG A 381 -17.14 -8.04 -36.21
N GLY A 382 -16.61 -8.07 -34.99
CA GLY A 382 -16.73 -6.98 -34.00
C GLY A 382 -18.18 -6.78 -33.55
N ASN A 383 -18.43 -5.77 -32.73
CA ASN A 383 -19.78 -5.36 -32.36
C ASN A 383 -20.15 -4.04 -33.04
N SER A 384 -20.99 -4.12 -34.09
CA SER A 384 -21.48 -2.94 -34.79
C SER A 384 -22.30 -2.06 -33.83
N GLY A 385 -21.79 -0.87 -33.50
CA GLY A 385 -22.49 0.15 -32.72
C GLY A 385 -22.01 0.34 -31.26
N VAL A 386 -21.03 -0.44 -30.80
CA VAL A 386 -20.51 -0.36 -29.42
C VAL A 386 -19.03 0.02 -29.35
N GLY A 387 -18.25 -0.27 -30.40
CA GLY A 387 -16.81 0.02 -30.44
C GLY A 387 -16.23 0.05 -31.85
N LEU A 388 -14.94 0.37 -31.97
CA LEU A 388 -14.20 0.17 -33.21
C LEU A 388 -13.66 -1.27 -33.26
N SER A 389 -13.57 -1.85 -34.45
CA SER A 389 -12.96 -3.17 -34.60
C SER A 389 -11.49 -3.13 -34.16
N PRO A 390 -11.03 -4.06 -33.29
CA PRO A 390 -9.63 -4.16 -32.88
C PRO A 390 -8.73 -4.83 -33.94
N ARG A 391 -9.31 -5.39 -35.02
CA ARG A 391 -8.58 -5.93 -36.17
C ARG A 391 -8.11 -4.83 -37.12
N ILE A 392 -6.85 -4.94 -37.55
CA ILE A 392 -6.16 -3.94 -38.38
C ILE A 392 -6.87 -3.72 -39.72
N GLU A 393 -7.22 -4.79 -40.44
CA GLU A 393 -7.89 -4.71 -41.77
C GLU A 393 -9.26 -4.02 -41.69
N ASN A 394 -10.04 -4.34 -40.66
CA ASN A 394 -11.35 -3.73 -40.44
C ASN A 394 -11.21 -2.24 -40.09
N PHE A 395 -10.14 -1.86 -39.40
CA PHE A 395 -9.86 -0.46 -39.09
C PHE A 395 -9.58 0.35 -40.37
N GLU A 396 -8.85 -0.22 -41.34
CA GLU A 396 -8.64 0.40 -42.65
C GLU A 396 -9.94 0.61 -43.43
N ALA A 397 -10.94 -0.26 -43.24
CA ALA A 397 -12.25 -0.10 -43.84
C ALA A 397 -13.07 1.05 -43.20
N LEU A 398 -12.90 1.33 -41.90
CA LEU A 398 -13.56 2.47 -41.22
C LEU A 398 -13.16 3.80 -41.85
N LEU A 399 -11.95 3.91 -42.38
CA LEU A 399 -11.43 5.13 -43.03
C LEU A 399 -12.09 5.42 -44.37
N LYS A 400 -12.77 4.42 -44.95
CA LYS A 400 -13.61 4.59 -46.13
C LYS A 400 -15.02 5.08 -45.76
N ASN A 401 -15.45 4.93 -44.50
CA ASN A 401 -16.76 5.41 -44.03
C ASN A 401 -16.72 6.94 -43.80
N PRO A 402 -17.48 7.74 -44.57
CA PRO A 402 -17.49 9.19 -44.43
C PRO A 402 -17.86 9.69 -43.02
N LYS A 403 -18.68 8.94 -42.27
CA LYS A 403 -19.05 9.26 -40.87
C LYS A 403 -17.90 9.06 -39.88
N LEU A 404 -16.93 8.23 -40.24
CA LEU A 404 -15.79 7.85 -39.40
C LEU A 404 -14.47 8.46 -39.89
N ARG A 405 -14.46 9.15 -41.03
CA ARG A 405 -13.28 9.85 -41.58
C ARG A 405 -12.70 10.90 -40.63
N THR A 406 -13.47 11.36 -39.65
CA THR A 406 -13.04 12.31 -38.62
C THR A 406 -12.31 11.64 -37.46
N TYR A 407 -12.42 10.32 -37.28
CA TYR A 407 -11.47 9.58 -36.44
C TYR A 407 -10.13 9.53 -37.19
N PRO A 408 -9.05 10.10 -36.64
CA PRO A 408 -7.82 10.25 -37.41
C PRO A 408 -7.23 8.89 -37.84
N LEU A 409 -6.91 8.74 -39.13
CA LEU A 409 -6.01 7.70 -39.66
C LEU A 409 -4.72 7.55 -38.84
N THR A 410 -4.27 8.65 -38.23
CA THR A 410 -3.07 8.72 -37.40
C THR A 410 -3.18 7.89 -36.11
N LEU A 411 -4.39 7.53 -35.67
CA LEU A 411 -4.62 6.68 -34.51
C LEU A 411 -3.91 5.32 -34.63
N ILE A 412 -3.95 4.68 -35.80
CA ILE A 412 -3.36 3.34 -36.05
C ILE A 412 -1.84 3.32 -35.79
N ARG A 413 -1.17 4.47 -35.92
CA ARG A 413 0.29 4.62 -35.81
C ARG A 413 0.73 5.33 -34.52
N GLN A 414 -0.20 5.70 -33.65
CA GLN A 414 0.06 6.45 -32.42
C GLN A 414 0.14 5.54 -31.18
N GLU A 415 0.83 6.01 -30.14
CA GLU A 415 0.92 5.31 -28.85
C GLU A 415 -0.42 5.35 -28.11
N PHE A 416 -1.28 4.37 -28.37
CA PHE A 416 -2.43 4.08 -27.53
C PHE A 416 -2.00 3.77 -26.10
N ARG A 417 -2.68 4.38 -25.14
CA ARG A 417 -2.42 4.17 -23.71
C ARG A 417 -3.56 3.40 -23.08
N SER A 418 -3.27 2.16 -22.76
CA SER A 418 -4.11 1.32 -21.92
C SER A 418 -3.52 1.24 -20.51
N TYR A 419 -4.35 0.78 -19.58
CA TYR A 419 -3.88 0.41 -18.27
C TYR A 419 -3.07 -0.89 -18.31
N PRO A 420 -2.11 -1.08 -17.39
CA PRO A 420 -1.43 -2.36 -17.28
C PRO A 420 -2.44 -3.46 -16.95
N SER A 421 -2.40 -4.55 -17.71
CA SER A 421 -3.23 -5.73 -17.48
C SER A 421 -2.67 -6.57 -16.33
N ILE A 422 -2.84 -6.10 -15.10
CA ILE A 422 -2.40 -6.79 -13.87
C ILE A 422 -3.61 -7.25 -13.04
N PRO A 423 -3.52 -8.35 -12.28
CA PRO A 423 -4.66 -8.87 -11.52
C PRO A 423 -5.27 -7.87 -10.53
N GLU A 424 -4.45 -6.97 -9.99
CA GLU A 424 -4.87 -5.99 -8.98
C GLU A 424 -5.55 -4.77 -9.61
N TRP A 425 -5.60 -4.66 -10.94
CA TRP A 425 -6.08 -3.46 -11.61
C TRP A 425 -7.52 -3.10 -11.23
N GLY A 426 -8.42 -4.07 -11.12
CA GLY A 426 -9.82 -3.79 -10.74
C GLY A 426 -9.94 -3.09 -9.39
N GLU A 427 -9.11 -3.47 -8.42
CA GLU A 427 -9.07 -2.82 -7.11
C GLU A 427 -8.42 -1.43 -7.20
N ILE A 428 -7.30 -1.31 -7.93
CA ILE A 428 -6.62 -0.03 -8.19
C ILE A 428 -7.54 0.98 -8.85
N GLU A 429 -8.31 0.55 -9.84
CA GLU A 429 -9.27 1.36 -10.57
C GLU A 429 -10.40 1.84 -9.65
N ALA A 430 -10.97 0.96 -8.83
CA ALA A 430 -12.00 1.35 -7.85
C ALA A 430 -11.48 2.38 -6.84
N ILE A 431 -10.25 2.19 -6.31
CA ILE A 431 -9.58 3.15 -5.43
C ILE A 431 -9.44 4.50 -6.14
N MET A 432 -8.93 4.49 -7.37
CA MET A 432 -8.65 5.70 -8.12
C MET A 432 -9.90 6.46 -8.54
N VAL A 433 -10.96 5.79 -9.01
CA VAL A 433 -12.24 6.42 -9.34
C VAL A 433 -12.79 7.17 -8.13
N ARG A 434 -12.79 6.52 -6.95
CA ARG A 434 -13.25 7.13 -5.69
C ARG A 434 -12.44 8.36 -5.32
N HIS A 435 -11.11 8.28 -5.35
CA HIS A 435 -10.24 9.40 -4.99
C HIS A 435 -10.32 10.56 -6.00
N VAL A 436 -10.43 10.29 -7.30
CA VAL A 436 -10.65 11.33 -8.32
C VAL A 436 -12.00 12.02 -8.11
N ALA A 437 -13.07 11.28 -7.83
CA ALA A 437 -14.38 11.86 -7.50
C ALA A 437 -14.33 12.72 -6.22
N ASN A 438 -13.62 12.25 -5.18
CA ASN A 438 -13.42 13.02 -3.95
C ASN A 438 -12.68 14.35 -4.20
N VAL A 439 -11.69 14.37 -5.12
CA VAL A 439 -11.02 15.63 -5.50
C VAL A 439 -12.04 16.63 -6.03
N PHE A 440 -12.88 16.25 -6.99
CA PHE A 440 -13.91 17.15 -7.54
C PHE A 440 -14.90 17.62 -6.47
N LYS A 441 -15.34 16.71 -5.60
CA LYS A 441 -16.24 17.02 -4.49
C LYS A 441 -15.64 18.09 -3.56
N ARG A 442 -14.45 17.83 -3.02
CA ARG A 442 -13.79 18.68 -2.01
C ARG A 442 -13.37 20.03 -2.57
N VAL A 443 -12.88 20.06 -3.81
CA VAL A 443 -12.60 21.33 -4.51
C VAL A 443 -13.88 22.13 -4.74
N GLY A 444 -15.00 21.47 -5.04
CA GLY A 444 -16.31 22.12 -5.12
C GLY A 444 -16.85 22.65 -3.80
N GLU A 445 -16.38 22.11 -2.67
CA GLU A 445 -16.66 22.60 -1.32
C GLU A 445 -15.75 23.77 -0.92
N GLY A 446 -14.86 24.21 -1.81
CA GLY A 446 -13.99 25.38 -1.62
C GLY A 446 -12.60 25.05 -1.07
N GLU A 447 -12.25 23.78 -0.94
CA GLU A 447 -10.91 23.37 -0.49
C GLU A 447 -9.82 23.64 -1.55
N GLY A 448 -8.59 23.85 -1.09
CA GLY A 448 -7.43 24.15 -1.94
C GLY A 448 -7.12 23.02 -2.94
N ARG A 449 -7.22 23.30 -4.25
CA ARG A 449 -7.09 22.32 -5.33
C ARG A 449 -5.85 21.42 -5.21
N ARG A 450 -4.66 22.01 -5.08
CA ARG A 450 -3.41 21.23 -5.01
C ARG A 450 -3.29 20.44 -3.72
N ASP A 451 -3.77 20.98 -2.60
CA ASP A 451 -3.70 20.32 -1.30
C ASP A 451 -4.60 19.08 -1.26
N VAL A 452 -5.84 19.22 -1.77
CA VAL A 452 -6.80 18.11 -1.91
C VAL A 452 -6.23 17.02 -2.81
N ILE A 453 -5.71 17.36 -3.99
CA ILE A 453 -5.13 16.37 -4.91
C ILE A 453 -3.96 15.64 -4.25
N THR A 454 -3.07 16.38 -3.58
CA THR A 454 -1.92 15.79 -2.88
C THR A 454 -2.37 14.84 -1.78
N ALA A 455 -3.38 15.22 -1.00
CA ALA A 455 -3.95 14.39 0.06
C ALA A 455 -4.63 13.13 -0.50
N GLU A 456 -5.57 13.28 -1.44
CA GLU A 456 -6.32 12.16 -2.02
C GLU A 456 -5.39 11.19 -2.77
N PHE A 457 -4.46 11.68 -3.59
CA PHE A 457 -3.50 10.82 -4.28
C PHE A 457 -2.48 10.22 -3.32
N GLY A 458 -2.14 10.90 -2.22
CA GLY A 458 -1.30 10.36 -1.15
C GLY A 458 -1.94 9.16 -0.46
N VAL A 459 -3.24 9.23 -0.19
CA VAL A 459 -4.03 8.11 0.38
C VAL A 459 -4.21 7.00 -0.66
N ALA A 460 -4.60 7.34 -1.90
CA ALA A 460 -4.75 6.38 -2.99
C ALA A 460 -3.46 5.57 -3.21
N ARG A 461 -2.29 6.23 -3.17
CA ARG A 461 -0.98 5.58 -3.27
C ARG A 461 -0.78 4.53 -2.18
N GLN A 462 -1.18 4.82 -0.95
CA GLN A 462 -1.05 3.90 0.19
C GLN A 462 -2.02 2.72 0.08
N GLU A 463 -3.24 2.95 -0.41
CA GLU A 463 -4.21 1.89 -0.66
C GLU A 463 -3.75 0.98 -1.80
N ILE A 464 -3.36 1.54 -2.94
CA ILE A 464 -2.82 0.79 -4.09
C ILE A 464 -1.59 -0.03 -3.68
N ALA A 465 -0.70 0.53 -2.85
CA ALA A 465 0.46 -0.20 -2.36
C ALA A 465 0.08 -1.43 -1.50
N ARG A 466 -1.04 -1.35 -0.76
CA ARG A 466 -1.61 -2.47 -0.01
C ARG A 466 -2.23 -3.51 -0.96
N SER A 467 -3.02 -3.06 -1.94
CA SER A 467 -3.68 -3.91 -2.94
C SER A 467 -2.69 -4.71 -3.80
N MET A 468 -1.62 -4.07 -4.28
CA MET A 468 -0.59 -4.71 -5.11
C MET A 468 0.31 -5.70 -4.36
N GLY A 469 -0.01 -6.04 -3.11
CA GLY A 469 0.76 -7.03 -2.38
C GLY A 469 2.25 -6.69 -2.30
N ARG A 470 2.61 -5.42 -2.06
CA ARG A 470 3.99 -5.12 -1.59
C ARG A 470 4.27 -5.62 -0.16
N GLU A 471 3.32 -6.38 0.41
CA GLU A 471 3.50 -7.35 1.50
C GLU A 471 3.26 -8.83 1.09
N ARG A 472 3.07 -9.16 -0.19
CA ARG A 472 3.14 -10.54 -0.73
C ARG A 472 4.58 -10.83 -1.16
N LEU A 473 5.37 -11.28 -0.19
CA LEU A 473 6.64 -11.94 -0.47
C LEU A 473 6.40 -13.20 -1.32
N PRO A 474 7.26 -13.52 -2.31
CA PRO A 474 7.13 -14.73 -3.12
C PRO A 474 7.13 -15.97 -2.22
N GLN A 475 6.34 -17.01 -2.50
CA GLN A 475 6.14 -18.15 -1.58
C GLN A 475 7.42 -18.91 -1.16
N ARG A 476 8.49 -18.88 -1.96
CA ARG A 476 9.83 -19.36 -1.54
C ARG A 476 10.53 -18.39 -0.58
N GLY A 477 10.28 -17.10 -0.77
CA GLY A 477 10.55 -16.04 0.18
C GLY A 477 9.71 -16.17 1.44
N VAL A 478 8.46 -16.65 1.45
CA VAL A 478 7.67 -16.75 2.70
C VAL A 478 8.24 -17.80 3.66
N ILE A 479 8.82 -18.90 3.21
CA ILE A 479 9.52 -19.83 4.13
C ILE A 479 10.82 -19.19 4.61
N ALA A 480 11.60 -18.59 3.70
CA ALA A 480 12.83 -17.89 4.07
C ALA A 480 12.54 -16.68 4.96
N VAL A 481 11.39 -16.03 4.82
CA VAL A 481 10.98 -14.78 5.47
C VAL A 481 10.05 -15.06 6.64
N VAL A 482 9.45 -16.23 6.82
CA VAL A 482 8.89 -16.67 8.12
C VAL A 482 10.02 -17.22 9.00
N VAL A 483 11.07 -17.79 8.40
CA VAL A 483 12.31 -18.13 9.12
C VAL A 483 13.14 -16.87 9.40
N PHE A 484 13.14 -15.89 8.50
CA PHE A 484 13.89 -14.63 8.63
C PHE A 484 13.09 -13.54 9.34
N ILE A 485 11.74 -13.45 9.27
CA ILE A 485 10.86 -12.61 10.12
C ILE A 485 10.52 -13.33 11.42
N GLY A 486 10.46 -14.67 11.49
CA GLY A 486 10.50 -15.38 12.76
C GLY A 486 11.84 -15.15 13.45
N GLY A 487 12.93 -15.22 12.69
CA GLY A 487 14.29 -14.89 13.12
C GLY A 487 14.50 -13.40 13.42
N ILE A 488 13.91 -12.48 12.65
CA ILE A 488 14.02 -11.01 12.80
C ILE A 488 12.95 -10.46 13.74
N LEU A 489 11.77 -11.04 13.93
CA LEU A 489 10.86 -10.69 15.03
C LEU A 489 11.38 -11.30 16.32
N PHE A 490 12.05 -12.46 16.30
CA PHE A 490 12.86 -12.88 17.43
C PHE A 490 14.03 -11.91 17.64
N LEU A 491 14.76 -11.49 16.60
CA LEU A 491 15.87 -10.54 16.70
C LEU A 491 15.41 -9.11 17.03
N LEU A 492 14.22 -8.67 16.62
CA LEU A 492 13.62 -7.34 16.81
C LEU A 492 12.79 -7.29 18.08
N ALA A 493 12.09 -8.36 18.48
CA ALA A 493 11.61 -8.47 19.85
C ALA A 493 12.81 -8.53 20.80
N TRP A 494 13.90 -9.24 20.45
CA TRP A 494 15.16 -9.23 21.18
C TRP A 494 15.86 -7.85 21.14
N LEU A 495 15.87 -7.13 20.02
CA LEU A 495 16.49 -5.79 19.89
C LEU A 495 15.60 -4.67 20.47
N PHE A 496 14.27 -4.83 20.50
CA PHE A 496 13.30 -3.88 21.07
C PHE A 496 13.11 -4.12 22.57
N LEU A 497 13.24 -5.36 23.06
CA LEU A 497 13.46 -5.66 24.48
C LEU A 497 14.86 -5.22 24.95
N LYS A 498 15.83 -5.03 24.04
CA LYS A 498 17.21 -4.57 24.32
C LYS A 498 17.45 -3.07 24.05
N ARG A 499 16.44 -2.33 23.57
CA ARG A 499 16.46 -0.86 23.38
C ARG A 499 15.49 -0.08 24.28
N ARG A 500 15.04 -0.69 25.36
CA ARG A 500 15.05 0.00 26.67
C ARG A 500 16.30 -0.50 27.40
N PRO A 501 17.03 0.36 28.13
CA PRO A 501 18.29 -0.03 28.74
C PRO A 501 18.07 -1.34 29.48
N SER A 502 18.81 -2.37 29.07
CA SER A 502 18.72 -3.65 29.77
C SER A 502 19.17 -3.37 31.21
N ARG A 503 18.46 -3.95 32.19
CA ARG A 503 18.53 -3.61 33.63
C ARG A 503 19.93 -3.75 34.27
N MET A 504 20.97 -4.11 33.52
CA MET A 504 22.38 -4.23 33.92
C MET A 504 23.29 -3.11 33.37
N GLU A 505 22.88 -2.35 32.34
CA GLU A 505 23.76 -1.45 31.58
C GLU A 505 24.29 -0.25 32.36
N VAL A 506 23.53 0.31 33.32
CA VAL A 506 24.00 1.47 34.10
C VAL A 506 25.07 1.06 35.12
N VAL A 507 24.91 -0.08 35.78
CA VAL A 507 25.93 -0.61 36.71
C VAL A 507 27.20 -1.01 35.96
N ASP A 508 27.06 -1.63 34.79
CA ASP A 508 28.22 -1.97 33.96
C ASP A 508 28.88 -0.73 33.36
N ALA A 509 28.11 0.31 33.02
CA ALA A 509 28.61 1.62 32.62
C ALA A 509 29.39 2.30 33.77
N VAL A 510 28.82 2.33 34.99
CA VAL A 510 29.48 2.83 36.21
C VAL A 510 30.78 2.07 36.49
N ARG A 511 30.78 0.73 36.36
CA ARG A 511 31.99 -0.10 36.52
C ARG A 511 33.05 0.18 35.47
N LYS A 512 32.66 0.35 34.20
CA LYS A 512 33.59 0.70 33.11
C LYS A 512 34.16 2.10 33.32
N PHE A 513 33.32 3.07 33.71
CA PHE A 513 33.74 4.42 34.06
C PHE A 513 34.71 4.42 35.25
N HIS A 514 34.49 3.57 36.26
CA HIS A 514 35.43 3.35 37.35
C HIS A 514 36.74 2.72 36.89
N ARG A 515 36.69 1.70 36.03
CA ARG A 515 37.89 1.08 35.45
C ARG A 515 38.74 2.09 34.67
N ILE A 516 38.12 2.97 33.89
CA ILE A 516 38.82 4.06 33.19
C ILE A 516 39.50 4.97 34.22
N LYS A 517 38.77 5.40 35.25
CA LYS A 517 39.32 6.22 36.33
C LYS A 517 40.53 5.55 37.00
N ASP A 518 40.45 4.25 37.28
CA ASP A 518 41.54 3.50 37.93
C ASP A 518 42.75 3.30 37.04
N VAL A 519 42.54 3.06 35.73
CA VAL A 519 43.64 2.99 34.75
C VAL A 519 44.38 4.34 34.72
N LEU A 520 43.64 5.45 34.66
CA LEU A 520 44.22 6.80 34.70
C LEU A 520 44.91 7.09 36.05
N HIS A 521 44.37 6.57 37.16
CA HIS A 521 44.97 6.74 38.48
C HIS A 521 46.24 5.91 38.67
N ARG A 522 46.27 4.65 38.21
CA ARG A 522 47.46 3.77 38.27
C ARG A 522 48.60 4.28 37.39
N ALA A 523 48.28 4.93 36.28
CA ALA A 523 49.27 5.57 35.43
C ALA A 523 50.09 6.66 36.17
N LYS A 524 49.55 7.25 37.25
CA LYS A 524 50.25 8.21 38.13
C LYS A 524 51.42 7.60 38.91
N VAL A 525 51.40 6.29 39.18
CA VAL A 525 52.32 5.61 40.12
C VAL A 525 53.78 5.61 39.62
N TRP A 526 54.03 5.96 38.36
CA TRP A 526 55.37 5.90 37.76
C TRP A 526 56.15 7.22 37.83
N LYS A 527 55.63 8.21 38.56
CA LYS A 527 56.33 9.45 38.88
C LYS A 527 57.56 9.15 39.76
N GLY A 528 58.76 9.39 39.21
CA GLY A 528 60.04 9.25 39.93
C GLY A 528 60.63 7.84 39.97
N CYS A 529 60.18 6.92 39.12
CA CYS A 529 60.67 5.53 39.09
C CYS A 529 61.79 5.25 38.06
N MET A 530 62.14 6.21 37.20
CA MET A 530 63.11 6.00 36.11
C MET A 530 64.54 6.23 36.60
N LYS A 531 65.48 5.35 36.23
CA LYS A 531 66.89 5.45 36.66
C LYS A 531 67.82 6.04 35.61
N ASP A 532 67.54 5.83 34.33
CA ASP A 532 68.35 6.26 33.18
C ASP A 532 67.49 6.57 31.94
N ASP A 533 68.14 7.05 30.87
CA ASP A 533 67.49 7.43 29.61
C ASP A 533 67.02 6.21 28.78
N GLU A 534 67.56 5.02 29.00
CA GLU A 534 67.11 3.80 28.30
C GLU A 534 65.72 3.35 28.79
N GLU A 535 65.44 3.55 30.08
CA GLU A 535 64.12 3.25 30.66
C GLU A 535 62.99 4.16 30.13
N VAL A 536 63.31 5.38 29.67
CA VAL A 536 62.33 6.37 29.17
C VAL A 536 61.48 5.77 28.05
N SER A 537 62.11 5.08 27.09
CA SER A 537 61.39 4.47 25.96
C SER A 537 60.43 3.36 26.39
N ARG A 538 60.80 2.58 27.42
CA ARG A 538 59.97 1.50 27.97
C ARG A 538 58.78 2.06 28.73
N PHE A 539 58.99 3.03 29.63
CA PHE A 539 57.91 3.66 30.40
C PHE A 539 56.95 4.44 29.50
N ARG A 540 57.47 5.09 28.44
CA ARG A 540 56.67 5.71 27.39
C ARG A 540 55.72 4.72 26.70
N GLY A 541 56.23 3.55 26.32
CA GLY A 541 55.40 2.49 25.72
C GLY A 541 54.32 1.98 26.67
N LEU A 542 54.67 1.74 27.93
CA LEU A 542 53.72 1.27 28.95
C LEU A 542 52.61 2.28 29.26
N LEU A 543 52.95 3.57 29.34
CA LEU A 543 51.97 4.62 29.63
C LEU A 543 51.05 4.85 28.43
N SER A 544 51.58 4.86 27.22
CA SER A 544 50.78 4.88 26.00
C SER A 544 49.80 3.70 25.95
N GLY A 545 50.21 2.49 26.32
CA GLY A 545 49.30 1.33 26.40
C GLY A 545 48.16 1.50 27.42
N HIS A 546 48.44 2.07 28.60
CA HIS A 546 47.39 2.37 29.57
C HIS A 546 46.42 3.45 29.08
N LEU A 547 46.92 4.49 28.41
CA LEU A 547 46.09 5.55 27.84
C LEU A 547 45.25 5.05 26.67
N GLU A 548 45.78 4.16 25.83
CA GLU A 548 45.01 3.49 24.77
C GLU A 548 43.92 2.60 25.36
N THR A 549 44.22 1.85 26.41
CA THR A 549 43.21 1.04 27.13
C THR A 549 42.10 1.93 27.67
N ALA A 550 42.44 3.07 28.28
CA ALA A 550 41.47 4.04 28.78
C ALA A 550 40.63 4.67 27.64
N LEU A 551 41.25 4.97 26.49
CA LEU A 551 40.55 5.48 25.30
C LEU A 551 39.62 4.44 24.67
N GLU A 552 40.03 3.18 24.63
CA GLU A 552 39.21 2.10 24.08
C GLU A 552 37.99 1.84 24.96
N GLU A 553 38.18 1.71 26.27
CA GLU A 553 37.08 1.55 27.23
C GLU A 553 36.15 2.78 27.22
N SER A 554 36.70 3.99 27.03
CA SER A 554 35.92 5.22 26.85
C SER A 554 35.06 5.20 25.59
N ARG A 555 35.61 4.76 24.44
CA ARG A 555 34.85 4.61 23.19
C ARG A 555 33.71 3.61 23.35
N ARG A 556 33.94 2.51 24.07
CA ARG A 556 32.92 1.51 24.40
C ARG A 556 31.84 2.05 25.35
N LEU A 557 32.17 3.01 26.21
CA LEU A 557 31.20 3.67 27.09
C LEU A 557 30.35 4.69 26.33
N LYS A 558 30.92 5.44 25.38
CA LYS A 558 30.22 6.47 24.59
C LYS A 558 29.01 5.94 23.80
N THR A 559 29.02 4.67 23.44
CA THR A 559 27.94 4.02 22.69
C THR A 559 26.83 3.46 23.58
N ALA A 560 27.02 3.42 24.91
CA ALA A 560 26.14 2.69 25.83
C ALA A 560 25.93 3.33 27.23
N GLY A 561 26.60 4.44 27.57
CA GLY A 561 26.61 5.05 28.91
C GLY A 561 25.82 6.37 29.01
N PRO A 562 25.51 6.84 30.24
CA PRO A 562 24.77 8.09 30.46
C PRO A 562 25.49 9.33 29.90
N ASP A 563 24.72 10.28 29.35
CA ASP A 563 25.23 11.48 28.65
C ASP A 563 26.24 12.32 29.43
N GLU A 564 26.13 12.37 30.76
CA GLU A 564 27.05 13.11 31.62
C GLU A 564 28.41 12.42 31.77
N MET A 565 28.43 11.08 31.90
CA MET A 565 29.68 10.31 31.89
C MET A 565 30.36 10.39 30.53
N THR A 566 29.57 10.32 29.45
CA THR A 566 30.05 10.49 28.08
C THR A 566 30.65 11.88 27.85
N ARG A 567 30.02 12.94 28.36
CA ARG A 567 30.55 14.31 28.27
C ARG A 567 31.89 14.50 28.99
N ILE A 568 32.04 13.93 30.20
CA ILE A 568 33.30 13.99 30.96
C ILE A 568 34.42 13.24 30.22
N LEU A 569 34.11 12.10 29.58
CA LEU A 569 35.09 11.37 28.78
C LEU A 569 35.46 12.09 27.47
N ASP A 570 34.49 12.74 26.83
CA ASP A 570 34.75 13.51 25.60
C ASP A 570 35.64 14.73 25.88
N SER A 571 35.44 15.43 27.01
CA SER A 571 36.34 16.52 27.42
C SER A 571 37.74 15.99 27.79
N GLY A 572 37.82 14.81 28.41
CA GLY A 572 39.08 14.14 28.74
C GLY A 572 39.82 13.52 27.55
N LYS A 573 39.12 13.23 26.43
CA LYS A 573 39.73 12.59 25.25
C LYS A 573 40.79 13.46 24.59
N ALA A 574 40.54 14.76 24.46
CA ALA A 574 41.50 15.71 23.89
C ALA A 574 42.77 15.82 24.76
N VAL A 575 42.62 15.71 26.08
CA VAL A 575 43.73 15.65 27.02
C VAL A 575 44.56 14.38 26.79
N ILE A 576 43.91 13.22 26.68
CA ILE A 576 44.60 11.93 26.52
C ILE A 576 45.31 11.83 25.16
N THR A 577 44.65 12.25 24.07
CA THR A 577 45.24 12.23 22.72
C THR A 577 46.36 13.27 22.57
N GLY A 578 46.22 14.45 23.17
CA GLY A 578 47.23 15.52 23.10
C GLY A 578 48.55 15.22 23.84
N TYR A 579 48.57 14.22 24.74
CA TYR A 579 49.80 13.69 25.32
C TYR A 579 50.51 12.73 24.36
N GLN A 580 49.78 11.81 23.73
CA GLN A 580 50.33 10.85 22.76
C GLN A 580 50.99 11.56 21.57
N GLU A 581 50.38 12.65 21.08
CA GLU A 581 50.92 13.44 19.96
C GLU A 581 52.21 14.18 20.31
N ARG A 582 52.32 14.71 21.54
CA ARG A 582 53.53 15.43 21.99
C ARG A 582 54.71 14.49 22.24
N VAL A 583 54.42 13.31 22.78
CA VAL A 583 55.44 12.32 23.14
C VAL A 583 55.91 11.47 21.94
N GLY A 584 55.15 11.49 20.84
CA GLY A 584 55.49 10.81 19.59
C GLY A 584 56.45 11.56 18.66
N ARG A 585 56.83 12.80 18.95
CA ARG A 585 57.60 13.64 18.01
C ARG A 585 59.10 13.79 18.29
N GLU A 586 59.60 13.55 19.51
CA GLU A 586 61.04 13.63 19.82
C GLU A 586 61.42 12.59 20.91
N SER A 587 62.72 12.30 21.06
CA SER A 587 63.28 11.45 22.12
C SER A 587 63.77 12.35 23.27
N PRO A 588 62.93 12.71 24.25
CA PRO A 588 63.32 13.61 25.34
C PRO A 588 64.32 12.93 26.29
N THR A 589 65.17 13.73 26.91
CA THR A 589 65.99 13.28 28.04
C THR A 589 65.10 12.89 29.24
N ARG A 590 65.62 12.10 30.19
CA ARG A 590 64.87 11.71 31.40
C ARG A 590 64.24 12.90 32.12
N GLU A 591 64.98 13.98 32.31
CA GLU A 591 64.54 15.16 33.06
C GLU A 591 63.39 15.90 32.35
N GLU A 592 63.48 16.04 31.02
CA GLU A 592 62.43 16.61 30.18
C GLU A 592 61.17 15.74 30.17
N TYR A 593 61.35 14.42 30.09
CA TYR A 593 60.23 13.48 30.13
C TYR A 593 59.54 13.46 31.50
N GLU A 594 60.29 13.50 32.60
CA GLU A 594 59.75 13.61 33.96
C GLU A 594 58.93 14.90 34.16
N ALA A 595 59.41 16.05 33.65
CA ALA A 595 58.69 17.31 33.71
C ALA A 595 57.35 17.28 32.95
N VAL A 596 57.35 16.71 31.74
CA VAL A 596 56.13 16.53 30.92
C VAL A 596 55.13 15.59 31.59
N LEU A 597 55.60 14.49 32.21
CA LEU A 597 54.75 13.58 32.95
C LEU A 597 54.09 14.26 34.15
N ILE A 598 54.84 15.07 34.92
CA ILE A 598 54.31 15.78 36.08
C ILE A 598 53.22 16.77 35.67
N ASP A 599 53.47 17.60 34.66
CA ASP A 599 52.47 18.55 34.14
C ASP A 599 51.21 17.82 33.66
N TYR A 600 51.38 16.76 32.86
CA TYR A 600 50.27 16.00 32.33
C TYR A 600 49.40 15.35 33.42
N PHE A 601 50.02 14.70 34.42
CA PHE A 601 49.25 14.04 35.48
C PHE A 601 48.62 15.02 36.46
N GLU A 602 49.35 16.01 36.94
CA GLU A 602 48.85 16.93 37.98
C GLU A 602 47.90 17.99 37.41
N ASN A 603 48.18 18.54 36.21
CA ASN A 603 47.39 19.64 35.66
C ASN A 603 46.29 19.19 34.70
N LYS A 604 46.38 17.99 34.11
CA LYS A 604 45.42 17.54 33.08
C LYS A 604 44.60 16.31 33.47
N ILE A 605 45.23 15.25 33.99
CA ILE A 605 44.52 14.01 34.35
C ILE A 605 43.86 14.09 35.74
N ARG A 606 44.50 14.72 36.73
CA ARG A 606 43.94 14.82 38.09
C ARG A 606 42.57 15.52 38.16
N PRO A 607 42.34 16.67 37.50
CA PRO A 607 41.01 17.29 37.47
C PRO A 607 39.93 16.38 36.88
N LEU A 608 40.29 15.60 35.85
CA LEU A 608 39.39 14.63 35.22
C LEU A 608 39.01 13.51 36.21
N ILE A 609 39.98 12.93 36.91
CA ILE A 609 39.73 11.88 37.93
C ILE A 609 38.85 12.41 39.07
N ASP A 610 39.08 13.64 39.51
CA ASP A 610 38.32 14.28 40.58
C ASP A 610 36.86 14.53 40.15
N GLU A 611 36.65 14.99 38.92
CA GLU A 611 35.32 15.18 38.34
C GLU A 611 34.57 13.85 38.15
N MET A 612 35.24 12.82 37.62
CA MET A 612 34.67 11.47 37.51
C MET A 612 34.25 10.94 38.89
N SER A 613 35.09 11.13 39.91
CA SER A 613 34.82 10.71 41.28
C SER A 613 33.63 11.45 41.88
N ARG A 614 33.52 12.75 41.62
CA ARG A 614 32.39 13.60 42.06
C ARG A 614 31.07 13.11 41.47
N VAL A 615 31.01 12.84 40.17
CA VAL A 615 29.78 12.35 39.51
C VAL A 615 29.36 10.98 40.04
N LEU A 616 30.31 10.05 40.17
CA LEU A 616 30.04 8.73 40.74
C LEU A 616 29.47 8.83 42.16
N LYS A 617 30.13 9.60 43.04
CA LYS A 617 29.67 9.80 44.42
C LYS A 617 28.35 10.54 44.52
N ALA A 618 28.08 11.52 43.66
CA ALA A 618 26.88 12.34 43.76
C ALA A 618 25.63 11.63 43.24
N LYS A 619 25.75 10.90 42.13
CA LYS A 619 24.59 10.44 41.35
C LYS A 619 24.37 8.93 41.36
N TYR A 620 25.39 8.15 41.70
CA TYR A 620 25.35 6.70 41.49
C TYR A 620 25.80 5.89 42.71
N TYR A 621 26.22 6.53 43.79
CA TYR A 621 26.61 5.86 45.03
C TYR A 621 25.82 6.34 46.24
N VAL A 622 25.46 5.37 47.06
CA VAL A 622 24.95 5.54 48.42
C VAL A 622 25.88 4.77 49.35
N ASP A 623 26.59 5.49 50.20
CA ASP A 623 27.37 4.93 51.31
C ASP A 623 26.51 4.83 52.57
N CYS A 624 27.08 4.28 53.65
CA CYS A 624 26.41 4.13 54.94
C CYS A 624 25.83 5.46 55.48
N GLU A 625 26.60 6.55 55.43
CA GLU A 625 26.16 7.85 55.96
C GLU A 625 24.98 8.42 55.15
N ARG A 626 25.01 8.27 53.82
CA ARG A 626 23.92 8.72 52.95
C ARG A 626 22.69 7.83 53.05
N LEU A 627 22.85 6.52 53.22
CA LEU A 627 21.74 5.60 53.49
C LEU A 627 21.03 5.98 54.78
N GLU A 628 21.79 6.28 55.83
CA GLU A 628 21.25 6.75 57.10
C GLU A 628 20.48 8.06 56.96
N ALA A 629 21.02 9.02 56.19
CA ALA A 629 20.31 10.27 55.91
C ALA A 629 18.97 10.03 55.19
N ILE A 630 18.93 9.14 54.19
CA ILE A 630 17.69 8.79 53.46
C ILE A 630 16.66 8.17 54.40
N ILE A 631 17.07 7.23 55.27
CA ILE A 631 16.16 6.56 56.22
C ILE A 631 15.62 7.56 57.25
N ARG A 632 16.48 8.44 57.80
CA ARG A 632 16.05 9.50 58.73
C ARG A 632 15.06 10.48 58.08
N GLU A 633 15.23 10.78 56.80
CA GLU A 633 14.30 11.64 56.06
C GLU A 633 12.94 10.97 55.85
N LEU A 634 12.92 9.69 55.47
CA LEU A 634 11.68 8.93 55.28
C LEU A 634 10.88 8.77 56.58
N ARG A 635 11.56 8.74 57.74
CA ARG A 635 10.90 8.73 59.06
C ARG A 635 10.05 9.98 59.34
N ARG A 636 10.26 11.08 58.61
CA ARG A 636 9.41 12.29 58.76
C ARG A 636 8.03 12.12 58.14
N SER A 637 7.89 11.24 57.17
CA SER A 637 6.63 10.97 56.47
C SER A 637 6.04 9.60 56.77
N HIS A 638 6.84 8.67 57.32
CA HIS A 638 6.41 7.33 57.66
C HIS A 638 6.78 6.97 59.10
N ASP A 639 5.85 6.40 59.86
CA ASP A 639 6.09 5.90 61.22
C ASP A 639 6.62 4.47 61.20
N PHE A 640 7.88 4.30 61.60
CA PHE A 640 8.56 3.01 61.67
C PHE A 640 9.75 3.05 62.64
N GLU A 641 10.08 1.89 63.20
CA GLU A 641 11.33 1.66 63.92
C GLU A 641 12.42 1.24 62.93
N TYR A 642 13.67 1.58 63.21
CA TYR A 642 14.79 1.05 62.43
C TYR A 642 15.97 0.69 63.31
N ASP A 643 16.71 -0.32 62.89
CA ASP A 643 17.95 -0.74 63.52
C ASP A 643 19.08 -0.77 62.48
N PHE A 644 20.14 0.00 62.74
CA PHE A 644 21.36 -0.06 61.94
C PHE A 644 22.28 -1.09 62.59
N PRO A 645 22.64 -2.18 61.89
CA PRO A 645 23.43 -3.23 62.49
C PRO A 645 24.83 -2.73 62.87
N ALA A 646 25.33 -3.16 64.03
CA ALA A 646 26.75 -3.07 64.37
C ALA A 646 27.56 -3.99 63.43
N GLY A 647 28.06 -3.45 62.31
CA GLY A 647 28.84 -4.23 61.34
C GLY A 647 28.95 -3.65 59.92
N MET A 648 28.10 -2.68 59.53
CA MET A 648 28.28 -1.96 58.26
C MET A 648 29.50 -1.04 58.37
N LYS A 649 30.48 -1.21 57.48
CA LYS A 649 31.68 -0.38 57.45
C LYS A 649 31.39 0.91 56.69
N LYS A 650 32.08 2.01 57.00
CA LYS A 650 32.01 3.26 56.21
C LYS A 650 32.37 3.06 54.73
N SER A 651 33.13 2.02 54.41
CA SER A 651 33.51 1.66 53.05
C SER A 651 32.41 0.96 52.25
N ASP A 652 31.34 0.49 52.90
CA ASP A 652 30.30 -0.28 52.24
C ASP A 652 29.41 0.65 51.40
N THR A 653 29.51 0.50 50.07
CA THR A 653 28.87 1.39 49.11
C THR A 653 27.92 0.61 48.20
N MET A 654 26.79 1.21 47.88
CA MET A 654 25.77 0.66 46.98
C MET A 654 25.79 1.42 45.65
N VAL A 655 25.73 0.71 44.52
CA VAL A 655 25.63 1.34 43.19
C VAL A 655 24.17 1.64 42.86
N VAL A 656 23.66 2.73 43.42
CA VAL A 656 22.27 3.16 43.28
C VAL A 656 22.16 4.69 43.34
N SER A 657 21.23 5.25 42.59
CA SER A 657 20.87 6.67 42.71
C SER A 657 20.24 6.95 44.08
N PRO A 658 20.70 7.97 44.83
CA PRO A 658 20.10 8.33 46.11
C PRO A 658 18.59 8.62 46.03
N GLU A 659 18.15 9.25 44.94
CA GLU A 659 16.75 9.59 44.71
C GLU A 659 15.90 8.35 44.42
N ASP A 660 16.40 7.45 43.57
CA ASP A 660 15.67 6.22 43.24
C ASP A 660 15.58 5.28 44.45
N LEU A 661 16.66 5.19 45.25
CA LEU A 661 16.65 4.41 46.49
C LEU A 661 15.62 4.96 47.48
N ARG A 662 15.59 6.29 47.65
CA ARG A 662 14.59 6.96 48.50
C ARG A 662 13.18 6.66 48.04
N SER A 663 12.91 6.78 46.73
CA SER A 663 11.60 6.49 46.15
C SER A 663 11.19 5.02 46.38
N CYS A 664 12.12 4.08 46.16
CA CYS A 664 11.86 2.67 46.39
C CYS A 664 11.56 2.34 47.85
N LEU A 665 12.38 2.84 48.78
CA LEU A 665 12.16 2.63 50.21
C LEU A 665 10.87 3.31 50.68
N GLY A 666 10.56 4.51 50.18
CA GLY A 666 9.29 5.19 50.46
C GLY A 666 8.09 4.37 50.00
N ASN A 667 8.14 3.79 48.80
CA ASN A 667 7.07 2.90 48.34
C ASN A 667 6.94 1.64 49.22
N LEU A 668 8.04 0.99 49.61
CA LEU A 668 7.98 -0.16 50.50
C LEU A 668 7.36 0.20 51.86
N LEU A 669 7.74 1.35 52.43
CA LEU A 669 7.19 1.86 53.68
C LEU A 669 5.71 2.23 53.57
N GLN A 670 5.30 2.90 52.50
CA GLN A 670 3.90 3.24 52.27
C GLN A 670 3.02 1.99 52.17
N ASN A 671 3.51 0.95 51.49
CA ASN A 671 2.78 -0.32 51.45
C ASN A 671 2.70 -0.99 52.81
N ALA A 672 3.80 -1.00 53.58
CA ALA A 672 3.79 -1.51 54.95
C ALA A 672 2.76 -0.75 55.80
N GLN A 673 2.68 0.58 55.68
CA GLN A 673 1.68 1.41 56.34
C GLN A 673 0.25 1.07 55.95
N ASP A 674 -0.02 0.91 54.66
CA ASP A 674 -1.35 0.59 54.17
C ASP A 674 -1.84 -0.77 54.69
N VAL A 675 -0.93 -1.74 54.86
CA VAL A 675 -1.25 -3.10 55.33
C VAL A 675 -1.44 -3.18 56.85
N VAL A 676 -0.86 -2.26 57.63
CA VAL A 676 -1.06 -2.19 59.10
C VAL A 676 -2.21 -1.25 59.50
N ARG A 677 -2.84 -0.50 58.59
CA ARG A 677 -3.93 0.44 58.93
C ARG A 677 -5.10 -0.19 59.68
N GLU A 678 -5.34 -1.48 59.45
CA GLU A 678 -6.45 -2.23 60.02
C GLU A 678 -6.02 -3.08 61.25
N THR A 679 -4.84 -2.84 61.81
CA THR A 679 -4.37 -3.50 63.04
C THR A 679 -4.50 -2.60 64.26
N ASP A 680 -4.77 -3.19 65.43
CA ASP A 680 -4.98 -2.45 66.67
C ASP A 680 -3.68 -1.82 67.23
N ASP A 681 -2.49 -2.34 66.86
CA ASP A 681 -1.16 -1.83 67.21
C ASP A 681 -0.21 -1.93 65.99
N PRO A 682 -0.20 -0.93 65.08
CA PRO A 682 0.58 -1.00 63.84
C PRO A 682 2.08 -0.88 64.11
N GLN A 683 2.86 -1.88 63.68
CA GLN A 683 4.32 -1.88 63.83
C GLN A 683 5.00 -2.12 62.48
N ILE A 684 5.91 -1.21 62.12
CA ILE A 684 6.77 -1.32 60.95
C ILE A 684 8.22 -1.20 61.41
N ARG A 685 9.08 -2.12 60.96
CA ARG A 685 10.50 -2.12 61.27
C ARG A 685 11.35 -2.22 60.01
N VAL A 686 12.33 -1.33 59.89
CA VAL A 686 13.37 -1.39 58.85
C VAL A 686 14.65 -1.96 59.46
N SER A 687 15.16 -3.06 58.88
CA SER A 687 16.44 -3.64 59.25
C SER A 687 17.38 -3.70 58.06
N ILE A 688 18.67 -3.54 58.32
CA ILE A 688 19.71 -3.63 57.29
C ILE A 688 20.61 -4.81 57.63
N SER A 689 21.03 -5.55 56.61
CA SER A 689 22.04 -6.62 56.76
C SER A 689 23.02 -6.56 55.60
N VAL A 690 24.29 -6.87 55.87
CA VAL A 690 25.36 -6.85 54.87
C VAL A 690 25.91 -8.27 54.69
N SER A 691 25.99 -8.72 53.44
CA SER A 691 26.64 -9.96 53.02
C SER A 691 27.89 -9.66 52.19
N GLU A 692 28.59 -10.70 51.73
CA GLU A 692 29.76 -10.53 50.86
C GLU A 692 29.40 -9.82 49.54
N GLU A 693 28.24 -10.14 48.96
CA GLU A 693 27.85 -9.60 47.65
C GLU A 693 26.74 -8.55 47.69
N PHE A 694 25.93 -8.49 48.75
CA PHE A 694 24.74 -7.64 48.82
C PHE A 694 24.59 -6.92 50.16
N ILE A 695 24.06 -5.70 50.08
CA ILE A 695 23.45 -4.98 51.20
C ILE A 695 21.94 -5.13 51.05
N CYS A 696 21.29 -5.71 52.06
CA CYS A 696 19.87 -5.99 52.06
C CYS A 696 19.17 -5.05 53.05
N ILE A 697 18.11 -4.39 52.60
CA ILE A 697 17.25 -3.54 53.42
C ILE A 697 15.89 -4.22 53.50
N ALA A 698 15.49 -4.67 54.69
CA ALA A 698 14.22 -5.33 54.92
C ALA A 698 13.25 -4.39 55.62
N VAL A 699 12.05 -4.25 55.07
CA VAL A 699 10.90 -3.59 55.69
C VAL A 699 9.94 -4.67 56.14
N LYS A 700 9.72 -4.77 57.44
CA LYS A 700 8.82 -5.74 58.07
C LYS A 700 7.63 -5.03 58.69
N ASP A 701 6.44 -5.52 58.42
CA ASP A 701 5.21 -5.08 59.08
C ASP A 701 4.61 -6.19 59.96
N ASN A 702 3.57 -5.88 60.74
CA ASN A 702 2.77 -6.84 61.51
C ASN A 702 1.31 -6.95 61.02
N GLY A 703 1.03 -6.51 59.80
CA GLY A 703 -0.31 -6.46 59.24
C GLY A 703 -0.78 -7.79 58.65
N ARG A 704 -1.83 -7.74 57.82
CA ARG A 704 -2.45 -8.95 57.24
C ARG A 704 -1.66 -9.60 56.09
N GLY A 705 -0.56 -9.00 55.65
CA GLY A 705 0.24 -9.52 54.53
C GLY A 705 -0.32 -9.16 53.15
N PHE A 706 0.49 -9.33 52.09
CA PHE A 706 0.01 -9.25 50.71
C PHE A 706 -0.61 -10.61 50.28
N ARG A 707 -1.80 -10.60 49.66
CA ARG A 707 -2.41 -11.82 49.11
C ARG A 707 -1.59 -12.37 47.94
N SER A 708 -1.42 -13.69 47.89
CA SER A 708 -0.62 -14.37 46.87
C SER A 708 -1.11 -14.05 45.45
N GLY A 709 -0.20 -13.57 44.61
CA GLY A 709 -0.49 -13.02 43.27
C GLY A 709 -0.63 -11.49 43.17
N GLY A 710 -0.47 -10.77 44.29
CA GLY A 710 -0.57 -9.30 44.40
C GLY A 710 0.58 -8.46 43.80
N MET A 711 1.35 -8.97 42.84
CA MET A 711 2.31 -8.15 42.07
C MET A 711 1.62 -7.37 40.92
N GLY A 712 0.30 -7.16 41.00
CA GLY A 712 -0.55 -6.48 40.01
C GLY A 712 -0.90 -5.04 40.38
N ARG A 713 -1.18 -4.21 39.37
CA ARG A 713 -1.25 -2.73 39.38
C ARG A 713 -1.99 -2.13 40.60
N GLY A 714 -1.28 -1.30 41.36
CA GLY A 714 -1.84 -0.41 42.38
C GLY A 714 -0.90 -0.10 43.54
N HIS A 715 0.01 -1.01 43.86
CA HIS A 715 0.85 -0.95 45.08
C HIS A 715 2.27 -0.38 44.86
N GLY A 716 2.67 -0.02 43.64
CA GLY A 716 4.03 0.47 43.36
C GLY A 716 5.17 -0.55 43.53
N LEU A 717 4.93 -1.75 44.07
CA LEU A 717 5.94 -2.80 44.28
C LEU A 717 6.57 -3.31 42.97
N GLY A 718 5.79 -3.38 41.89
CA GLY A 718 6.31 -3.72 40.56
C GLY A 718 7.23 -2.63 39.98
N ASP A 719 7.14 -1.39 40.46
CA ASP A 719 8.10 -0.32 40.11
C ASP A 719 9.35 -0.41 40.99
N VAL A 720 9.22 -0.83 42.25
CA VAL A 720 10.35 -1.12 43.15
C VAL A 720 11.17 -2.31 42.63
N GLU A 721 10.53 -3.42 42.26
CA GLU A 721 11.19 -4.61 41.68
C GLU A 721 11.89 -4.27 40.36
N ARG A 722 11.22 -3.47 39.51
CA ARG A 722 11.82 -2.99 38.26
C ARG A 722 13.04 -2.10 38.50
N SER A 723 13.02 -1.31 39.57
CA SER A 723 14.11 -0.39 39.93
C SER A 723 15.26 -1.11 40.62
N SER A 724 14.99 -2.07 41.53
CA SER A 724 16.03 -2.90 42.17
C SER A 724 16.82 -3.71 41.14
N GLY A 725 16.13 -4.25 40.14
CA GLY A 725 16.75 -4.95 39.03
C GLY A 725 17.75 -4.08 38.27
N ARG A 726 17.58 -2.75 38.24
CA ARG A 726 18.51 -1.80 37.59
C ARG A 726 19.87 -1.69 38.30
N TRP A 727 19.93 -2.06 39.57
CA TRP A 727 21.13 -1.96 40.41
C TRP A 727 21.83 -3.32 40.57
N GLY A 728 21.44 -4.32 39.79
CA GLY A 728 21.87 -5.70 39.97
C GLY A 728 21.40 -6.29 41.30
N GLY A 729 20.25 -5.80 41.80
CA GLY A 729 19.61 -6.19 43.04
C GLY A 729 18.23 -6.81 42.81
N GLU A 730 17.62 -7.33 43.87
CA GLU A 730 16.37 -8.08 43.81
C GLU A 730 15.45 -7.66 44.95
N LEU A 731 14.14 -7.62 44.69
CA LEU A 731 13.13 -7.47 45.72
C LEU A 731 12.60 -8.86 46.08
N GLY A 732 12.86 -9.31 47.31
CA GLY A 732 12.24 -10.49 47.87
C GLY A 732 11.03 -10.10 48.72
N ILE A 733 9.91 -10.79 48.57
CA ILE A 733 8.75 -10.63 49.45
C ILE A 733 8.47 -12.01 50.04
N ALA A 734 8.58 -12.12 51.37
CA ALA A 734 8.14 -13.31 52.08
C ALA A 734 6.69 -13.10 52.52
N GLU A 735 5.78 -13.90 51.97
CA GLU A 735 4.36 -13.91 52.36
C GLU A 735 4.22 -14.37 53.82
N GLY A 736 3.37 -13.68 54.59
CA GLY A 736 2.96 -14.10 55.93
C GLY A 736 1.47 -14.40 55.96
N ASP A 737 1.07 -15.41 56.73
CA ASP A 737 -0.35 -15.69 57.02
C ASP A 737 -1.03 -14.46 57.68
N ASP A 738 -2.37 -14.36 57.60
CA ASP A 738 -3.16 -13.31 58.27
C ASP A 738 -2.71 -13.11 59.73
N GLY A 739 -2.18 -11.93 60.04
CA GLY A 739 -1.71 -11.56 61.39
C GLY A 739 -0.23 -11.84 61.69
N LYS A 740 0.57 -12.33 60.72
CA LYS A 740 2.02 -12.54 60.86
C LYS A 740 2.88 -11.47 60.17
N GLY A 741 2.27 -10.55 59.41
CA GLY A 741 2.94 -9.45 58.70
C GLY A 741 3.74 -9.86 57.47
N THR A 742 4.16 -8.88 56.65
CA THR A 742 5.03 -9.11 55.49
C THR A 742 6.48 -8.75 55.80
N ILE A 743 7.43 -9.44 55.17
CA ILE A 743 8.82 -8.97 55.06
C ILE A 743 9.17 -8.71 53.61
N MET A 744 9.38 -7.43 53.27
CA MET A 744 9.85 -6.98 51.97
C MET A 744 11.35 -6.66 52.05
N THR A 745 12.18 -7.44 51.37
CA THR A 745 13.65 -7.30 51.39
C THR A 745 14.18 -6.80 50.05
N LEU A 746 14.70 -5.58 50.04
CA LEU A 746 15.41 -5.00 48.92
C LEU A 746 16.90 -5.35 49.00
N LYS A 747 17.36 -6.27 48.15
CA LYS A 747 18.78 -6.63 48.02
C LYS A 747 19.43 -5.74 46.97
N ILE A 748 20.57 -5.13 47.29
CA ILE A 748 21.32 -4.29 46.35
C ILE A 748 22.78 -4.70 46.41
N ARG A 749 23.42 -4.80 45.24
CA ARG A 749 24.79 -5.29 45.15
C ARG A 749 25.77 -4.33 45.84
N ARG A 750 26.64 -4.90 46.66
CA ARG A 750 27.74 -4.19 47.35
C ARG A 750 28.88 -3.93 46.35
N PHE A 751 29.47 -2.75 46.42
CA PHE A 751 30.59 -2.32 45.56
C PHE A 751 31.87 -2.10 46.36
#